data_AF-A0A6P8GVH0-F1
#
_entry.id   AF-A0A6P8GVH0-F1
#
_cell.length_a   1.000
_cell.length_b   1.000
_cell.length_c   1.000
_cell.angle_alpha   90.00
_cell.angle_beta   90.00
_cell.angle_gamma   90.00
#
_symmetry.space_group_name_H-M   'P 1'
#
loop_
_entity.id
_entity.type
_entity.pdbx_description
1 polymer ?
#
loop_
_entity_poly.entity_id
_entity_poly.type
_entity_poly.pdbx_seq_one_letter_code
_entity_poly.pdbx_strand_id
1 'polypeptide(L)'
;MLSDADYGGNASAGRQRGKKRGAAAEPTSGDSQPMRSTGRQSNVRVRRSSNNSNNPTGQAKRKATDTDEEDDQSEKKYRKCEKAGCPATYPVCFASASERCAKNGYTSRWYHLSCGEHFCNECFDHYYRSHKDGYEKYASWKRVWTGNGKSEPSLKAFMADQQLPYWVQCTKPDCGKWRQLTKEIQLTPSLVSTYRCGLKVNNVKTEGPDQCSLPEDMRVAGVSDSWWNSMLIVPPLLKDSPANPFLIAYYPDCVGMSPSASPSNFAHGDLRTERRRVIQPQIPGLCPYFQPFYQPNECGKALCVRPDMMELDELYEFPEFSRDPTMYLALRNLILAAWHRECKEALTPQKCIPHVTIRGLVRVRCVQELDRVLHFMTRKGLINTGVLLVKQPTLPEQYHQKKKVLVIGAGASGLAAARQLKNFGMQVVVLEAQDRIGGRVWDDQSLGVTVGRGAQIVNGCVNNPIALMCEQLGVKMHKLGDRCDLLQEGGGTTDPAIDKRMDFHFNAILDVVSEWRKDKSQHQDAPLGEKIQEVYKTFLQESGIHFSELEEKVLQFHLSNLEYACGSTLDQVSARSWDHNEFFAQFSGDHTLLREGYSSVLHKLAVGLDIHLKSPVQSIDYFGDVVKVTTTSGSQWTAQKVLVTVPLALLQKGIIQFCPPLPERKLKAIHSLGAGVIEKVH
;
A
#
# COMPACT_ATOMS: atom_id res chain seq x y z
N MET A 1 12.43 -19.62 -21.05
CA MET A 1 11.74 -19.09 -22.24
C MET A 1 10.74 -18.05 -21.74
N LEU A 2 11.12 -16.78 -21.84
CA LEU A 2 10.27 -15.63 -21.52
C LEU A 2 10.48 -14.67 -22.67
N SER A 3 9.41 -14.45 -23.45
CA SER A 3 9.36 -13.54 -24.58
C SER A 3 8.87 -12.18 -24.11
N ASP A 4 9.52 -11.16 -24.65
CA ASP A 4 9.23 -9.74 -24.51
C ASP A 4 7.77 -9.41 -24.85
N ALA A 5 7.17 -8.54 -24.04
CA ALA A 5 5.93 -7.87 -24.35
C ALA A 5 6.11 -6.37 -24.07
N ASP A 6 6.18 -5.62 -25.17
CA ASP A 6 6.17 -4.17 -25.23
C ASP A 6 5.01 -3.55 -24.44
N TYR A 7 5.32 -2.57 -23.58
CA TYR A 7 4.35 -1.60 -23.07
C TYR A 7 4.83 -0.20 -23.43
N GLY A 8 4.31 0.32 -24.55
CA GLY A 8 4.43 1.72 -24.92
C GLY A 8 3.43 2.58 -24.14
N GLY A 9 3.94 3.43 -23.24
CA GLY A 9 3.17 4.46 -22.54
C GLY A 9 3.75 5.84 -22.81
N ASN A 10 3.17 6.56 -23.78
CA ASN A 10 3.47 7.97 -24.06
C ASN A 10 3.03 8.87 -22.90
N ALA A 11 3.99 9.46 -22.18
CA ALA A 11 3.75 10.59 -21.30
C ALA A 11 4.06 11.90 -22.04
N SER A 12 3.04 12.54 -22.61
CA SER A 12 3.15 13.87 -23.22
C SER A 12 3.06 14.96 -22.14
N ALA A 13 4.20 15.58 -21.83
CA ALA A 13 4.26 16.77 -20.99
C ALA A 13 3.72 18.00 -21.75
N GLY A 14 2.55 18.49 -21.33
CA GLY A 14 1.96 19.72 -21.86
C GLY A 14 2.71 20.97 -21.38
N ARG A 15 3.44 21.64 -22.28
CA ARG A 15 3.95 23.00 -22.09
C ARG A 15 2.94 24.01 -22.63
N GLN A 16 2.48 24.92 -21.76
CA GLN A 16 1.80 26.15 -22.15
C GLN A 16 2.78 27.08 -22.88
N ARG A 17 2.44 27.47 -24.12
CA ARG A 17 3.03 28.64 -24.79
C ARG A 17 1.95 29.50 -25.42
N GLY A 18 2.11 30.81 -25.26
CA GLY A 18 1.11 31.83 -25.52
C GLY A 18 0.76 32.06 -26.98
N LYS A 19 -0.45 32.59 -27.15
CA LYS A 19 -1.04 33.07 -28.41
C LYS A 19 -0.16 34.10 -29.12
N LYS A 20 0.05 33.92 -30.43
CA LYS A 20 0.14 35.01 -31.41
C LYS A 20 -0.60 34.61 -32.69
N ARG A 21 -1.28 35.61 -33.27
CA ARG A 21 -2.28 35.59 -34.35
C ARG A 21 -1.64 35.62 -35.75
N GLY A 22 -2.43 35.16 -36.73
CA GLY A 22 -2.37 35.54 -38.16
C GLY A 22 -1.80 34.43 -39.05
N ALA A 23 -2.27 34.15 -40.27
CA ALA A 23 -3.40 34.61 -41.08
C ALA A 23 -3.57 33.57 -42.22
N ALA A 24 -4.71 33.61 -42.91
CA ALA A 24 -5.17 32.65 -43.92
C ALA A 24 -4.40 32.66 -45.26
N ALA A 25 -4.46 31.53 -45.99
CA ALA A 25 -4.95 31.40 -47.38
C ALA A 25 -4.37 30.17 -48.14
N GLU A 26 -5.22 29.14 -48.36
CA GLU A 26 -5.69 28.59 -49.66
C GLU A 26 -4.73 28.13 -50.82
N PRO A 27 -5.20 27.33 -51.82
CA PRO A 27 -4.69 25.98 -52.11
C PRO A 27 -4.22 25.75 -53.57
N THR A 28 -3.65 24.58 -53.88
CA THR A 28 -3.57 24.05 -55.27
C THR A 28 -3.66 22.52 -55.36
N SER A 29 -4.45 22.11 -56.36
CA SER A 29 -4.71 20.79 -57.01
C SER A 29 -3.46 20.15 -57.64
N GLY A 30 -3.39 18.87 -58.04
CA GLY A 30 -4.37 17.79 -58.18
C GLY A 30 -3.75 16.50 -58.76
N ASP A 31 -4.60 15.48 -58.93
CA ASP A 31 -4.51 14.22 -59.73
C ASP A 31 -3.37 13.20 -59.45
N SER A 32 -3.54 11.88 -59.42
CA SER A 32 -4.58 10.97 -59.95
C SER A 32 -4.46 9.54 -59.33
N GLN A 33 -5.57 8.80 -59.40
CA GLN A 33 -5.90 7.44 -58.88
C GLN A 33 -5.28 6.27 -59.72
N PRO A 34 -5.39 4.94 -59.37
CA PRO A 34 -6.57 4.26 -58.78
C PRO A 34 -6.43 3.06 -57.79
N MET A 35 -7.44 3.01 -56.90
CA MET A 35 -8.29 1.92 -56.36
C MET A 35 -7.88 0.42 -56.39
N ARG A 36 -8.01 -0.23 -55.21
CA ARG A 36 -8.81 -1.48 -55.00
C ARG A 36 -9.28 -1.62 -53.54
N SER A 37 -10.40 -2.30 -53.37
CA SER A 37 -11.43 -2.13 -52.34
C SER A 37 -11.58 -3.30 -51.35
N THR A 38 -12.15 -3.02 -50.17
CA THR A 38 -13.15 -3.79 -49.37
C THR A 38 -13.34 -3.00 -48.05
N GLY A 39 -14.50 -2.72 -47.46
CA GLY A 39 -15.90 -3.15 -47.63
C GLY A 39 -16.54 -3.31 -46.25
N ARG A 40 -17.08 -2.23 -45.65
CA ARG A 40 -17.84 -2.26 -44.37
C ARG A 40 -19.21 -1.60 -44.62
N GLN A 41 -20.29 -2.35 -44.49
CA GLN A 41 -21.66 -1.86 -44.64
C GLN A 41 -22.36 -1.71 -43.28
N SER A 42 -22.91 -0.51 -43.06
CA SER A 42 -23.96 -0.18 -42.10
C SER A 42 -25.24 0.09 -42.88
N ASN A 43 -26.38 -0.48 -42.47
CA ASN A 43 -27.68 -0.18 -43.07
C ASN A 43 -28.60 0.54 -42.09
N VAL A 44 -29.09 1.70 -42.53
CA VAL A 44 -30.27 2.42 -42.05
C VAL A 44 -31.26 2.47 -43.22
N ARG A 45 -32.55 2.20 -42.99
CA ARG A 45 -33.70 2.78 -43.73
C ARG A 45 -35.01 2.39 -43.03
N VAL A 46 -35.84 3.31 -42.51
CA VAL A 46 -36.81 4.26 -43.13
C VAL A 46 -38.26 3.76 -42.99
N ARG A 47 -39.11 4.65 -42.47
CA ARG A 47 -40.59 4.56 -42.29
C ARG A 47 -41.35 4.90 -43.59
N ARG A 48 -42.56 4.32 -43.72
CA ARG A 48 -43.86 4.84 -44.26
C ARG A 48 -44.68 3.64 -44.81
N SER A 49 -46.00 3.47 -44.72
CA SER A 49 -47.15 4.34 -44.43
C SER A 49 -48.39 3.49 -44.01
N SER A 50 -49.38 4.20 -43.47
CA SER A 50 -50.75 3.87 -43.05
C SER A 50 -51.75 3.43 -44.15
N ASN A 51 -52.74 2.58 -43.82
CA ASN A 51 -54.19 2.92 -43.63
C ASN A 51 -55.14 1.70 -43.77
N ASN A 52 -56.17 1.66 -42.90
CA ASN A 52 -57.57 1.18 -43.02
C ASN A 52 -57.87 -0.15 -43.75
N SER A 53 -58.81 -1.03 -43.36
CA SER A 53 -60.05 -0.92 -42.58
C SER A 53 -60.67 -2.34 -42.44
N ASN A 54 -61.45 -2.58 -41.38
CA ASN A 54 -62.67 -3.42 -41.29
C ASN A 54 -62.73 -4.35 -40.07
N ASN A 55 -63.63 -3.98 -39.15
CA ASN A 55 -64.30 -4.89 -38.21
C ASN A 55 -65.36 -5.72 -38.94
N PRO A 56 -65.79 -6.85 -38.34
CA PRO A 56 -67.14 -6.82 -37.79
C PRO A 56 -67.28 -7.39 -36.37
N THR A 57 -68.35 -6.92 -35.76
CA THR A 57 -68.95 -7.16 -34.44
C THR A 57 -69.42 -8.60 -34.17
N GLY A 58 -69.47 -9.01 -32.88
CA GLY A 58 -70.28 -10.17 -32.50
C GLY A 58 -70.16 -10.73 -31.07
N GLN A 59 -70.83 -10.08 -30.12
CA GLN A 59 -71.55 -10.64 -28.94
C GLN A 59 -70.83 -11.30 -27.75
N ALA A 60 -71.25 -10.82 -26.57
CA ALA A 60 -70.94 -11.29 -25.23
C ALA A 60 -71.68 -12.58 -24.85
N LYS A 61 -71.09 -13.38 -23.94
CA LYS A 61 -71.84 -14.14 -22.93
C LYS A 61 -70.95 -14.46 -21.73
N ARG A 62 -71.38 -13.99 -20.56
CA ARG A 62 -70.92 -14.40 -19.22
C ARG A 62 -71.29 -15.86 -18.97
N LYS A 63 -70.43 -16.60 -18.26
CA LYS A 63 -70.88 -17.61 -17.31
C LYS A 63 -69.85 -17.73 -16.17
N ALA A 64 -70.24 -17.25 -15.01
CA ALA A 64 -69.67 -17.64 -13.73
C ALA A 64 -70.12 -19.07 -13.43
N THR A 65 -69.21 -19.87 -12.88
CA THR A 65 -69.53 -21.09 -12.15
C THR A 65 -68.76 -21.02 -10.85
N ASP A 66 -69.49 -20.74 -9.79
CA ASP A 66 -69.15 -21.13 -8.42
C ASP A 66 -68.97 -22.64 -8.37
N THR A 67 -67.87 -23.07 -7.76
CA THR A 67 -67.78 -24.35 -7.05
C THR A 67 -67.03 -24.05 -5.77
N ASP A 68 -67.77 -24.10 -4.66
CA ASP A 68 -67.29 -24.01 -3.29
C ASP A 68 -66.33 -25.17 -2.98
N GLU A 69 -65.23 -24.79 -2.34
CA GLU A 69 -64.53 -25.44 -1.23
C GLU A 69 -64.44 -26.98 -1.21
N GLU A 70 -63.25 -27.49 -1.56
CA GLU A 70 -62.61 -28.53 -0.75
C GLU A 70 -61.29 -28.00 -0.17
N ASP A 71 -61.23 -28.07 1.15
CA ASP A 71 -60.25 -27.55 2.07
C ASP A 71 -58.95 -28.37 1.98
N ASP A 72 -58.12 -28.08 0.98
CA ASP A 72 -56.78 -28.65 0.90
C ASP A 72 -55.80 -27.71 1.62
N GLN A 73 -55.48 -28.07 2.86
CA GLN A 73 -54.42 -27.50 3.69
C GLN A 73 -53.05 -27.66 2.99
N SER A 74 -52.83 -26.92 1.91
CA SER A 74 -51.58 -26.92 1.18
C SER A 74 -50.59 -26.00 1.89
N GLU A 75 -49.60 -26.63 2.51
CA GLU A 75 -48.44 -26.05 3.17
C GLU A 75 -48.07 -24.65 2.62
N LYS A 76 -48.03 -23.63 3.49
CA LYS A 76 -47.54 -22.29 3.14
C LYS A 76 -46.22 -22.41 2.40
N LYS A 77 -46.24 -22.31 1.06
CA LYS A 77 -45.03 -22.43 0.22
C LYS A 77 -44.03 -21.36 0.64
N TYR A 78 -43.03 -21.77 1.41
CA TYR A 78 -41.90 -20.92 1.76
C TYR A 78 -41.24 -20.44 0.47
N ARG A 79 -41.18 -19.13 0.29
CA ARG A 79 -40.52 -18.54 -0.88
C ARG A 79 -39.02 -18.56 -0.65
N LYS A 80 -38.27 -19.13 -1.60
CA LYS A 80 -36.81 -19.17 -1.58
C LYS A 80 -36.20 -17.79 -1.84
N CYS A 81 -34.93 -17.64 -1.49
CA CYS A 81 -34.12 -16.47 -1.80
C CYS A 81 -34.06 -16.19 -3.31
N GLU A 82 -33.98 -14.91 -3.70
CA GLU A 82 -33.85 -14.50 -5.11
C GLU A 82 -32.50 -14.87 -5.75
N LYS A 83 -31.46 -15.05 -4.92
CA LYS A 83 -30.09 -15.26 -5.38
C LYS A 83 -29.87 -16.74 -5.70
N ALA A 84 -29.50 -17.02 -6.95
CA ALA A 84 -29.11 -18.35 -7.38
C ALA A 84 -27.92 -18.88 -6.55
N GLY A 85 -28.00 -20.14 -6.11
CA GLY A 85 -26.96 -20.78 -5.29
C GLY A 85 -26.96 -20.37 -3.81
N CYS A 86 -27.91 -19.54 -3.35
CA CYS A 86 -28.02 -19.22 -1.94
C CYS A 86 -28.45 -20.46 -1.12
N PRO A 87 -27.73 -20.82 -0.04
CA PRO A 87 -28.07 -21.99 0.78
C PRO A 87 -29.29 -21.76 1.70
N ALA A 88 -29.76 -20.50 1.82
CA ALA A 88 -30.83 -20.16 2.74
C ALA A 88 -32.17 -20.74 2.27
N THR A 89 -32.58 -21.84 2.90
CA THR A 89 -33.87 -22.51 2.69
C THR A 89 -35.03 -21.75 3.35
N TYR A 90 -34.77 -21.15 4.52
CA TYR A 90 -35.75 -20.38 5.29
C TYR A 90 -35.19 -18.98 5.61
N PRO A 91 -35.27 -18.02 4.67
CA PRO A 91 -34.80 -16.66 4.91
C PRO A 91 -35.60 -15.98 6.03
N VAL A 92 -34.92 -15.18 6.84
CA VAL A 92 -35.52 -14.37 7.89
C VAL A 92 -35.15 -12.91 7.67
N CYS A 93 -36.14 -12.02 7.79
CA CYS A 93 -35.93 -10.59 7.64
C CYS A 93 -35.18 -10.02 8.84
N PHE A 94 -33.93 -9.57 8.64
CA PHE A 94 -33.17 -8.89 9.70
C PHE A 94 -33.70 -7.46 9.99
N ALA A 95 -34.41 -6.87 9.03
CA ALA A 95 -34.72 -5.44 9.07
C ALA A 95 -35.84 -5.11 10.06
N SER A 96 -36.92 -5.90 10.03
CA SER A 96 -38.13 -5.70 10.85
C SER A 96 -38.52 -4.23 11.02
N ALA A 97 -38.47 -3.46 9.92
CA ALA A 97 -38.71 -2.03 9.91
C ALA A 97 -40.16 -1.68 9.58
N SER A 98 -40.80 -2.50 8.73
CA SER A 98 -42.21 -2.38 8.41
C SER A 98 -43.06 -3.07 9.48
N GLU A 99 -44.18 -2.45 9.87
CA GLU A 99 -45.20 -3.11 10.71
C GLU A 99 -45.72 -4.41 10.06
N ARG A 100 -45.71 -4.47 8.72
CA ARG A 100 -46.08 -5.63 7.92
C ARG A 100 -44.87 -6.53 7.58
N CYS A 101 -43.80 -6.50 8.37
CA CYS A 101 -42.64 -7.34 8.13
C CYS A 101 -43.04 -8.82 8.09
N ALA A 102 -42.70 -9.52 7.01
CA ALA A 102 -42.90 -10.96 6.87
C ALA A 102 -42.19 -11.80 7.96
N LYS A 103 -41.19 -11.27 8.67
CA LYS A 103 -40.37 -11.98 9.67
C LYS A 103 -39.72 -13.23 9.07
N ASN A 104 -40.23 -14.43 9.37
CA ASN A 104 -39.83 -15.73 8.81
C ASN A 104 -40.94 -16.37 7.94
N GLY A 105 -42.01 -15.63 7.66
CA GLY A 105 -43.15 -16.04 6.88
C GLY A 105 -42.99 -15.74 5.38
N TYR A 106 -44.12 -15.69 4.69
CA TYR A 106 -44.17 -15.43 3.25
C TYR A 106 -43.98 -13.94 2.92
N THR A 107 -43.25 -13.67 1.84
CA THR A 107 -43.12 -12.33 1.23
C THR A 107 -43.07 -12.49 -0.28
N SER A 108 -43.46 -11.45 -1.02
CA SER A 108 -43.39 -11.45 -2.49
C SER A 108 -41.96 -11.50 -3.02
N ARG A 109 -40.95 -11.14 -2.23
CA ARG A 109 -39.54 -11.24 -2.63
C ARG A 109 -38.61 -11.19 -1.42
N TRP A 110 -37.63 -12.09 -1.39
CA TRP A 110 -36.52 -12.04 -0.46
C TRP A 110 -35.33 -11.34 -1.11
N TYR A 111 -34.95 -10.19 -0.57
CA TYR A 111 -33.78 -9.44 -1.03
C TYR A 111 -32.53 -9.95 -0.31
N HIS A 112 -31.58 -10.42 -1.10
CA HIS A 112 -30.33 -11.01 -0.62
C HIS A 112 -29.24 -9.94 -0.38
N LEU A 113 -28.52 -10.04 0.75
CA LEU A 113 -27.27 -9.32 1.02
C LEU A 113 -26.07 -10.27 1.18
N SER A 114 -26.26 -11.33 1.98
CA SER A 114 -25.30 -12.42 2.20
C SER A 114 -26.08 -13.73 2.43
N CYS A 115 -25.38 -14.87 2.46
CA CYS A 115 -26.02 -16.17 2.70
C CYS A 115 -26.79 -16.27 4.04
N GLY A 116 -26.46 -15.43 5.02
CA GLY A 116 -27.14 -15.39 6.32
C GLY A 116 -28.09 -14.21 6.51
N GLU A 117 -28.21 -13.31 5.53
CA GLU A 117 -28.83 -11.98 5.71
C GLU A 117 -29.74 -11.61 4.53
N HIS A 118 -31.03 -11.55 4.84
CA HIS A 118 -32.09 -11.25 3.89
C HIS A 118 -33.07 -10.24 4.48
N PHE A 119 -33.76 -9.50 3.63
CA PHE A 119 -34.89 -8.66 4.04
C PHE A 119 -36.09 -8.85 3.11
N CYS A 120 -37.28 -8.77 3.67
CA CYS A 120 -38.52 -9.02 2.94
C CYS A 120 -38.97 -7.81 2.11
N ASN A 121 -39.86 -8.03 1.15
CA ASN A 121 -40.38 -6.99 0.26
C ASN A 121 -41.13 -5.89 1.02
N GLU A 122 -41.80 -6.21 2.12
CA GLU A 122 -42.53 -5.24 2.92
C GLU A 122 -41.59 -4.26 3.62
N CYS A 123 -40.39 -4.72 4.02
CA CYS A 123 -39.33 -3.85 4.53
C CYS A 123 -38.58 -3.13 3.40
N PHE A 124 -38.48 -3.72 2.20
CA PHE A 124 -38.00 -3.00 1.02
C PHE A 124 -38.89 -1.79 0.71
N ASP A 125 -40.20 -2.00 0.59
CA ASP A 125 -41.17 -0.94 0.27
C ASP A 125 -41.22 0.15 1.35
N HIS A 126 -41.03 -0.21 2.63
CA HIS A 126 -40.99 0.75 3.74
C HIS A 126 -39.95 1.86 3.55
N TYR A 127 -38.80 1.55 2.95
CA TYR A 127 -37.76 2.55 2.67
C TYR A 127 -37.78 3.05 1.23
N TYR A 128 -38.28 2.25 0.28
CA TYR A 128 -38.24 2.58 -1.14
C TYR A 128 -39.40 3.48 -1.60
N ARG A 129 -40.61 3.29 -1.03
CA ARG A 129 -41.82 3.99 -1.46
C ARG A 129 -41.95 5.33 -0.76
N SER A 130 -42.15 6.40 -1.53
CA SER A 130 -42.20 7.78 -1.02
C SER A 130 -43.28 8.06 0.03
N HIS A 131 -44.35 7.27 0.07
CA HIS A 131 -45.46 7.42 1.01
C HIS A 131 -45.30 6.56 2.28
N LYS A 132 -44.13 5.94 2.51
CA LYS A 132 -43.84 5.13 3.69
C LYS A 132 -42.87 5.85 4.63
N ASP A 133 -43.01 5.61 5.93
CA ASP A 133 -42.30 6.33 7.00
C ASP A 133 -40.77 6.23 6.90
N GLY A 134 -40.25 5.13 6.35
CA GLY A 134 -38.80 4.93 6.19
C GLY A 134 -38.18 5.75 5.05
N TYR A 135 -38.99 6.28 4.12
CA TYR A 135 -38.48 6.90 2.90
C TYR A 135 -37.57 8.10 3.17
N GLU A 136 -37.93 8.97 4.12
CA GLU A 136 -37.13 10.15 4.45
C GLU A 136 -35.73 9.77 4.96
N LYS A 137 -35.63 8.71 5.77
CA LYS A 137 -34.35 8.18 6.26
C LYS A 137 -33.48 7.68 5.11
N TYR A 138 -34.07 6.93 4.18
CA TYR A 138 -33.36 6.45 2.99
C TYR A 138 -32.96 7.59 2.06
N ALA A 139 -33.86 8.53 1.78
CA ALA A 139 -33.60 9.68 0.92
C ALA A 139 -32.52 10.60 1.50
N SER A 140 -32.51 10.80 2.82
CA SER A 140 -31.46 11.56 3.52
C SER A 140 -30.10 10.88 3.40
N TRP A 141 -30.02 9.59 3.70
CA TRP A 141 -28.80 8.81 3.50
C TRP A 141 -28.34 8.83 2.04
N LYS A 142 -29.26 8.71 1.09
CA LYS A 142 -28.98 8.73 -0.35
C LYS A 142 -28.33 10.04 -0.76
N ARG A 143 -28.81 11.18 -0.24
CA ARG A 143 -28.20 12.51 -0.48
C ARG A 143 -26.75 12.57 0.04
N VAL A 144 -26.49 12.12 1.26
CA VAL A 144 -25.14 12.06 1.83
C VAL A 144 -24.24 11.15 1.00
N TRP A 145 -24.73 9.96 0.65
CA TRP A 145 -23.99 8.99 -0.15
C TRP A 145 -23.62 9.53 -1.52
N THR A 146 -24.55 10.17 -2.24
CA THR A 146 -24.28 10.79 -3.55
C THR A 146 -23.32 11.98 -3.45
N GLY A 147 -23.31 12.70 -2.34
CA GLY A 147 -22.39 13.82 -2.12
C GLY A 147 -20.95 13.37 -1.84
N ASN A 148 -20.77 12.20 -1.23
CA ASN A 148 -19.49 11.76 -0.68
C ASN A 148 -18.89 10.53 -1.37
N GLY A 149 -19.70 9.68 -2.01
CA GLY A 149 -19.29 8.40 -2.57
C GLY A 149 -19.39 8.36 -4.10
N LYS A 150 -18.76 7.34 -4.70
CA LYS A 150 -18.76 7.11 -6.15
C LYS A 150 -19.76 6.04 -6.59
N SER A 151 -20.03 5.07 -5.73
CA SER A 151 -20.92 3.93 -5.97
C SER A 151 -22.40 4.36 -5.95
N GLU A 152 -23.24 3.63 -6.69
CA GLU A 152 -24.65 3.92 -6.77
C GLU A 152 -25.35 3.67 -5.41
N PRO A 153 -26.09 4.66 -4.87
CA PRO A 153 -26.87 4.47 -3.66
C PRO A 153 -28.08 3.58 -3.95
N SER A 154 -27.94 2.30 -3.66
CA SER A 154 -29.02 1.32 -3.75
C SER A 154 -29.65 1.06 -2.38
N LEU A 155 -30.88 0.53 -2.36
CA LEU A 155 -31.51 0.13 -1.10
C LEU A 155 -30.71 -0.99 -0.41
N LYS A 156 -30.08 -1.89 -1.16
CA LYS A 156 -29.21 -2.93 -0.57
C LYS A 156 -28.00 -2.32 0.13
N ALA A 157 -27.37 -1.32 -0.47
CA ALA A 157 -26.28 -0.57 0.17
C ALA A 157 -26.76 0.16 1.43
N PHE A 158 -27.92 0.81 1.39
CA PHE A 158 -28.52 1.43 2.59
C PHE A 158 -28.77 0.41 3.70
N MET A 159 -29.35 -0.74 3.36
CA MET A 159 -29.65 -1.79 4.35
C MET A 159 -28.37 -2.32 4.99
N ALA A 160 -27.32 -2.56 4.20
CA ALA A 160 -26.02 -2.98 4.71
C ALA A 160 -25.34 -1.91 5.56
N ASP A 161 -25.41 -0.64 5.15
CA ASP A 161 -24.71 0.46 5.78
C ASP A 161 -25.40 0.98 7.06
N GLN A 162 -26.73 0.92 7.13
CA GLN A 162 -27.54 1.59 8.16
C GLN A 162 -28.40 0.64 9.01
N GLN A 163 -28.84 -0.51 8.47
CA GLN A 163 -29.90 -1.31 9.10
C GLN A 163 -29.46 -2.68 9.58
N LEU A 164 -28.46 -3.29 8.93
CA LEU A 164 -27.93 -4.59 9.36
C LEU A 164 -27.49 -4.51 10.83
N PRO A 165 -27.84 -5.50 11.67
CA PRO A 165 -27.32 -5.56 13.02
C PRO A 165 -25.80 -5.77 13.03
N TYR A 166 -25.14 -5.25 14.07
CA TYR A 166 -23.72 -5.50 14.28
C TYR A 166 -23.48 -6.89 14.87
N TRP A 167 -22.32 -7.45 14.58
CA TRP A 167 -21.83 -8.69 15.17
C TRP A 167 -20.58 -8.42 16.00
N VAL A 168 -20.48 -9.01 17.17
CA VAL A 168 -19.36 -8.83 18.09
C VAL A 168 -18.92 -10.17 18.70
N GLN A 169 -17.62 -10.34 18.88
CA GLN A 169 -17.05 -11.54 19.48
C GLN A 169 -16.95 -11.39 20.99
N CYS A 170 -17.30 -12.43 21.74
CA CYS A 170 -17.12 -12.48 23.18
C CYS A 170 -15.63 -12.49 23.54
N THR A 171 -15.21 -11.59 24.43
CA THR A 171 -13.81 -11.47 24.88
C THR A 171 -13.43 -12.45 26.00
N LYS A 172 -14.40 -13.26 26.50
CA LYS A 172 -14.13 -14.30 27.49
C LYS A 172 -13.23 -15.37 26.85
N PRO A 173 -12.01 -15.65 27.38
CA PRO A 173 -11.00 -16.50 26.71
C PRO A 173 -11.46 -17.92 26.36
N ASP A 174 -12.34 -18.51 27.17
CA ASP A 174 -12.92 -19.85 27.00
C ASP A 174 -14.21 -19.86 26.16
N CYS A 175 -14.68 -18.70 25.67
CA CYS A 175 -15.90 -18.59 24.88
C CYS A 175 -15.62 -18.30 23.41
N GLY A 176 -15.09 -17.11 23.08
CA GLY A 176 -14.78 -16.71 21.70
C GLY A 176 -15.96 -16.64 20.72
N LYS A 177 -17.21 -16.88 21.16
CA LYS A 177 -18.40 -16.93 20.30
C LYS A 177 -18.81 -15.54 19.80
N TRP A 178 -19.29 -15.49 18.57
CA TRP A 178 -19.92 -14.33 17.94
C TRP A 178 -21.38 -14.19 18.33
N ARG A 179 -21.79 -12.94 18.55
CA ARG A 179 -23.15 -12.57 18.93
C ARG A 179 -23.64 -11.44 18.05
N GLN A 180 -24.88 -11.57 17.59
CA GLN A 180 -25.61 -10.50 16.94
C GLN A 180 -26.12 -9.54 18.02
N LEU A 181 -25.81 -8.25 17.89
CA LEU A 181 -26.35 -7.20 18.75
C LEU A 181 -27.78 -6.86 18.33
N THR A 182 -28.57 -6.33 19.26
CA THR A 182 -29.91 -5.81 18.91
C THR A 182 -29.78 -4.60 18.00
N LYS A 183 -30.83 -4.32 17.22
CA LYS A 183 -30.80 -3.35 16.11
C LYS A 183 -30.46 -1.92 16.55
N GLU A 184 -30.76 -1.58 17.79
CA GLU A 184 -30.58 -0.25 18.37
C GLU A 184 -29.12 0.01 18.79
N ILE A 185 -28.37 -1.05 19.10
CA ILE A 185 -27.01 -0.94 19.63
C ILE A 185 -26.04 -0.56 18.51
N GLN A 186 -25.32 0.54 18.69
CA GLN A 186 -24.19 0.90 17.84
C GLN A 186 -22.92 0.21 18.35
N LEU A 187 -22.15 -0.36 17.42
CA LEU A 187 -20.86 -0.95 17.76
C LEU A 187 -19.81 0.14 17.93
N THR A 188 -19.14 0.15 19.07
CA THR A 188 -18.04 1.08 19.36
C THR A 188 -16.76 0.31 19.69
N PRO A 189 -15.56 0.91 19.51
CA PRO A 189 -14.29 0.25 19.88
C PRO A 189 -14.25 -0.19 21.34
N SER A 190 -14.82 0.61 22.25
CA SER A 190 -14.92 0.26 23.67
C SER A 190 -15.79 -0.98 23.88
N LEU A 191 -16.96 -1.05 23.23
CA LEU A 191 -17.84 -2.22 23.34
C LEU A 191 -17.15 -3.47 22.80
N VAL A 192 -16.49 -3.40 21.64
CA VAL A 192 -15.75 -4.53 21.06
C VAL A 192 -14.69 -5.06 22.03
N SER A 193 -13.99 -4.16 22.71
CA SER A 193 -12.88 -4.53 23.60
C SER A 193 -13.33 -5.17 24.91
N THR A 194 -14.56 -4.91 25.37
CA THR A 194 -15.06 -5.37 26.67
C THR A 194 -16.28 -6.30 26.57
N TYR A 195 -16.78 -6.59 25.37
CA TYR A 195 -18.01 -7.34 25.17
C TYR A 195 -17.94 -8.76 25.74
N ARG A 196 -18.95 -9.14 26.54
CA ARG A 196 -19.19 -10.50 26.98
C ARG A 196 -20.60 -10.92 26.57
N CYS A 197 -20.82 -12.21 26.32
CA CYS A 197 -22.16 -12.72 26.03
C CYS A 197 -23.14 -12.27 27.11
N GLY A 198 -24.30 -11.77 26.69
CA GLY A 198 -25.34 -11.29 27.60
C GLY A 198 -25.18 -9.85 28.10
N LEU A 199 -24.09 -9.15 27.78
CA LEU A 199 -23.90 -7.76 28.17
C LEU A 199 -24.99 -6.87 27.52
N LYS A 200 -25.90 -6.34 28.35
CA LYS A 200 -26.82 -5.26 27.98
C LYS A 200 -26.13 -3.93 28.25
N VAL A 201 -26.24 -2.97 27.32
CA VAL A 201 -25.54 -1.68 27.34
C VAL A 201 -25.85 -0.83 28.60
N ASN A 202 -26.89 -1.15 29.38
CA ASN A 202 -27.35 -0.39 30.54
C ASN A 202 -26.99 -0.99 31.93
N ASN A 203 -25.88 -1.72 32.08
CA ASN A 203 -25.33 -2.14 33.40
C ASN A 203 -26.30 -2.90 34.35
N VAL A 204 -27.34 -3.55 33.84
CA VAL A 204 -28.20 -4.41 34.67
C VAL A 204 -27.58 -5.81 34.72
N LYS A 205 -27.13 -6.24 35.91
CA LYS A 205 -26.72 -7.63 36.16
C LYS A 205 -27.92 -8.54 35.91
N THR A 206 -27.87 -9.37 34.88
CA THR A 206 -28.84 -10.46 34.72
C THR A 206 -28.42 -11.63 35.61
N GLU A 207 -29.21 -11.91 36.63
CA GLU A 207 -29.29 -13.25 37.20
C GLU A 207 -29.96 -14.16 36.16
N GLY A 208 -29.23 -15.16 35.69
CA GLY A 208 -29.66 -16.07 34.63
C GLY A 208 -28.54 -17.03 34.23
N PRO A 209 -28.83 -18.06 33.42
CA PRO A 209 -27.82 -19.05 33.00
C PRO A 209 -26.68 -18.38 32.23
N ASP A 210 -25.47 -18.97 32.30
CA ASP A 210 -24.27 -18.48 31.63
C ASP A 210 -24.55 -18.27 30.14
N GLN A 211 -24.55 -17.02 29.71
CA GLN A 211 -24.86 -16.63 28.32
C GLN A 211 -23.77 -17.11 27.34
N CYS A 212 -22.59 -17.49 27.83
CA CYS A 212 -21.57 -18.15 27.03
C CYS A 212 -21.92 -19.61 26.72
N SER A 213 -22.77 -20.26 27.52
CA SER A 213 -23.21 -21.64 27.27
C SER A 213 -24.13 -21.76 26.06
N LEU A 214 -24.88 -20.70 25.73
CA LEU A 214 -25.77 -20.67 24.56
C LEU A 214 -25.00 -20.98 23.27
N PRO A 215 -25.55 -21.80 22.36
CA PRO A 215 -24.93 -22.10 21.07
C PRO A 215 -24.57 -20.83 20.29
N GLU A 216 -23.53 -20.91 19.46
CA GLU A 216 -23.25 -19.87 18.47
C GLU A 216 -24.30 -19.93 17.36
N ASP A 217 -24.63 -18.77 16.78
CA ASP A 217 -25.53 -18.73 15.63
C ASP A 217 -24.86 -19.47 14.45
N MET A 218 -25.56 -20.47 13.90
CA MET A 218 -25.02 -21.33 12.84
C MET A 218 -24.59 -20.55 11.59
N ARG A 219 -25.10 -19.33 11.37
CA ARG A 219 -24.69 -18.48 10.25
C ARG A 219 -23.22 -18.04 10.34
N VAL A 220 -22.66 -17.99 11.55
CA VAL A 220 -21.25 -17.62 11.77
C VAL A 220 -20.32 -18.66 11.17
N ALA A 221 -20.63 -19.95 11.36
CA ALA A 221 -19.83 -21.04 10.80
C ALA A 221 -19.75 -20.98 9.26
N GLY A 222 -20.85 -20.59 8.59
CA GLY A 222 -20.89 -20.46 7.13
C GLY A 222 -20.05 -19.31 6.57
N VAL A 223 -19.63 -18.32 7.38
CA VAL A 223 -18.79 -17.19 6.92
C VAL A 223 -17.37 -17.64 6.57
N SER A 224 -16.90 -18.72 7.19
CA SER A 224 -15.55 -19.25 6.97
C SER A 224 -15.40 -19.97 5.63
N ASP A 225 -16.50 -20.32 4.96
CA ASP A 225 -16.47 -20.96 3.66
C ASP A 225 -15.82 -20.05 2.60
N SER A 226 -14.96 -20.62 1.75
CA SER A 226 -14.19 -19.87 0.75
C SER A 226 -15.06 -19.14 -0.27
N TRP A 227 -16.21 -19.73 -0.62
CA TRP A 227 -17.16 -19.17 -1.58
C TRP A 227 -18.10 -18.12 -0.97
N TRP A 228 -18.17 -17.98 0.36
CA TRP A 228 -19.10 -17.07 1.03
C TRP A 228 -18.93 -15.61 0.54
N ASN A 229 -17.68 -15.17 0.37
CA ASN A 229 -17.35 -13.84 -0.14
C ASN A 229 -17.92 -13.58 -1.53
N SER A 230 -17.96 -14.60 -2.40
CA SER A 230 -18.50 -14.47 -3.75
C SER A 230 -20.02 -14.27 -3.80
N MET A 231 -20.71 -14.54 -2.69
CA MET A 231 -22.16 -14.36 -2.54
C MET A 231 -22.53 -13.02 -1.92
N LEU A 232 -21.56 -12.23 -1.44
CA LEU A 232 -21.82 -10.86 -0.99
C LEU A 232 -22.33 -10.00 -2.14
N ILE A 233 -23.40 -9.25 -1.90
CA ILE A 233 -23.95 -8.32 -2.90
C ILE A 233 -23.27 -6.96 -2.85
N VAL A 234 -22.89 -6.51 -1.66
CA VAL A 234 -22.18 -5.24 -1.48
C VAL A 234 -20.86 -5.52 -0.76
N PRO A 235 -19.77 -4.89 -1.19
CA PRO A 235 -18.50 -5.03 -0.51
C PRO A 235 -18.56 -4.38 0.88
N PRO A 236 -17.71 -4.83 1.83
CA PRO A 236 -17.67 -4.23 3.16
C PRO A 236 -17.06 -2.82 3.12
N LEU A 237 -17.77 -1.86 3.71
CA LEU A 237 -17.29 -0.50 3.89
C LEU A 237 -17.18 -0.18 5.39
N LEU A 238 -15.96 0.06 5.86
CA LEU A 238 -15.67 0.35 7.26
C LEU A 238 -16.18 1.75 7.66
N LYS A 239 -16.67 1.85 8.90
CA LYS A 239 -17.04 3.12 9.53
C LYS A 239 -15.92 3.54 10.47
N ASP A 240 -15.67 4.85 10.55
CA ASP A 240 -14.70 5.44 11.47
C ASP A 240 -13.30 4.82 11.40
N SER A 241 -12.87 4.42 10.19
CA SER A 241 -11.55 3.83 9.97
C SER A 241 -10.44 4.82 10.39
N PRO A 242 -9.38 4.37 11.07
CA PRO A 242 -8.23 5.22 11.41
C PRO A 242 -7.49 5.72 10.17
N ALA A 243 -7.74 5.14 8.99
CA ALA A 243 -7.21 5.60 7.71
C ALA A 243 -7.92 6.85 7.16
N ASN A 244 -9.12 7.18 7.65
CA ASN A 244 -9.92 8.29 7.13
C ASN A 244 -9.15 9.63 7.06
N PRO A 245 -8.41 10.06 8.11
CA PRO A 245 -7.64 11.31 8.05
C PRO A 245 -6.54 11.33 6.97
N PHE A 246 -6.02 10.17 6.58
CA PHE A 246 -4.99 10.06 5.53
C PHE A 246 -5.58 10.10 4.11
N LEU A 247 -6.87 9.76 3.97
CA LEU A 247 -7.50 9.42 2.69
C LEU A 247 -8.62 10.38 2.29
N ILE A 248 -8.67 11.58 2.88
CA ILE A 248 -9.68 12.62 2.61
C ILE A 248 -9.77 13.04 1.12
N ALA A 249 -8.70 12.80 0.35
CA ALA A 249 -8.65 13.11 -1.08
C ALA A 249 -9.32 12.03 -1.96
N TYR A 250 -9.72 10.90 -1.37
CA TYR A 250 -10.35 9.77 -2.06
C TYR A 250 -11.84 9.70 -1.74
N TYR A 251 -12.64 9.19 -2.68
CA TYR A 251 -13.99 8.76 -2.38
C TYR A 251 -13.92 7.59 -1.37
N PRO A 252 -14.60 7.67 -0.20
CA PRO A 252 -14.45 6.67 0.86
C PRO A 252 -14.75 5.24 0.39
N ASP A 253 -15.75 5.07 -0.45
CA ASP A 253 -16.16 3.76 -0.97
C ASP A 253 -15.20 3.16 -2.00
N CYS A 254 -14.30 3.96 -2.60
CA CYS A 254 -13.21 3.44 -3.42
C CYS A 254 -12.02 2.91 -2.60
N VAL A 255 -11.95 3.24 -1.31
CA VAL A 255 -10.87 2.83 -0.39
C VAL A 255 -11.41 1.99 0.78
N GLY A 256 -12.60 1.41 0.62
CA GLY A 256 -13.19 0.47 1.57
C GLY A 256 -13.80 1.12 2.82
N MET A 257 -14.21 2.39 2.74
CA MET A 257 -14.83 3.14 3.83
C MET A 257 -16.24 3.60 3.47
N SER A 258 -17.10 3.79 4.47
CA SER A 258 -18.51 4.18 4.26
C SER A 258 -18.63 5.69 3.98
N PRO A 259 -19.23 6.11 2.83
CA PRO A 259 -19.49 7.52 2.52
C PRO A 259 -20.38 8.27 3.52
N SER A 260 -21.15 7.52 4.32
CA SER A 260 -22.06 8.07 5.33
C SER A 260 -21.44 8.21 6.72
N ALA A 261 -20.19 7.73 6.91
CA ALA A 261 -19.50 7.75 8.20
C ALA A 261 -18.51 8.91 8.35
N SER A 262 -18.14 9.60 7.27
CA SER A 262 -17.21 10.74 7.37
C SER A 262 -17.85 11.88 8.17
N PRO A 263 -17.16 12.44 9.19
CA PRO A 263 -17.64 13.62 9.87
C PRO A 263 -17.79 14.74 8.85
N SER A 264 -18.99 15.31 8.79
CA SER A 264 -19.46 16.33 7.86
C SER A 264 -18.79 17.71 8.00
N ASN A 265 -17.49 17.76 8.29
CA ASN A 265 -16.75 19.02 8.43
C ASN A 265 -15.97 19.42 7.16
N PHE A 266 -15.90 18.55 6.15
CA PHE A 266 -15.38 18.92 4.83
C PHE A 266 -16.45 18.62 3.80
N ALA A 267 -17.36 19.57 3.57
CA ALA A 267 -18.20 19.55 2.40
C ALA A 267 -17.29 19.55 1.17
N HIS A 268 -17.28 18.47 0.38
CA HIS A 268 -16.61 18.42 -0.92
C HIS A 268 -17.11 19.49 -1.92
N GLY A 269 -18.11 20.31 -1.54
CA GLY A 269 -18.67 21.41 -2.31
C GLY A 269 -17.70 22.57 -2.56
N ASP A 270 -16.77 22.86 -1.65
CA ASP A 270 -15.89 24.05 -1.76
C ASP A 270 -14.55 23.79 -2.46
N LEU A 271 -14.25 22.56 -2.88
CA LEU A 271 -13.04 22.24 -3.65
C LEU A 271 -13.21 22.40 -5.17
N ARG A 272 -14.30 23.02 -5.61
CA ARG A 272 -14.44 23.47 -6.99
C ARG A 272 -13.84 24.87 -7.10
N THR A 273 -12.75 24.95 -7.88
CA THR A 273 -12.22 26.17 -8.53
C THR A 273 -11.06 26.92 -7.88
N GLU A 274 -10.27 26.30 -6.99
CA GLU A 274 -8.90 26.75 -6.74
C GLU A 274 -7.90 25.60 -6.85
N ARG A 275 -6.74 25.89 -7.45
CA ARG A 275 -5.67 24.95 -7.79
C ARG A 275 -5.49 23.89 -6.69
N ARG A 276 -5.69 22.60 -7.03
CA ARG A 276 -5.33 21.44 -6.20
C ARG A 276 -3.83 21.48 -5.89
N ARG A 277 -3.40 22.31 -4.93
CA ARG A 277 -2.16 22.08 -4.20
C ARG A 277 -2.38 20.79 -3.42
N VAL A 278 -1.39 19.91 -3.42
CA VAL A 278 -1.39 18.68 -2.61
C VAL A 278 -1.52 19.10 -1.15
N ILE A 279 -2.74 19.10 -0.60
CA ILE A 279 -2.97 19.35 0.82
C ILE A 279 -2.57 18.07 1.53
N GLN A 280 -1.35 18.04 2.07
CA GLN A 280 -0.96 16.96 2.97
C GLN A 280 -1.87 17.01 4.21
N PRO A 281 -2.53 15.91 4.58
CA PRO A 281 -3.37 15.91 5.77
C PRO A 281 -2.51 16.12 7.02
N GLN A 282 -2.69 17.26 7.70
CA GLN A 282 -2.06 17.52 8.99
C GLN A 282 -2.82 16.73 10.06
N ILE A 283 -2.32 15.54 10.39
CA ILE A 283 -2.89 14.69 11.42
C ILE A 283 -2.22 15.06 12.76
N PRO A 284 -2.96 15.59 13.75
CA PRO A 284 -2.37 16.00 15.02
C PRO A 284 -1.60 14.85 15.70
N GLY A 285 -0.36 15.13 16.11
CA GLY A 285 0.51 14.17 16.79
C GLY A 285 1.18 13.13 15.89
N LEU A 286 0.94 13.14 14.58
CA LEU A 286 1.62 12.26 13.63
C LEU A 286 2.96 12.87 13.21
N CYS A 287 4.00 12.03 13.10
CA CYS A 287 5.27 12.43 12.50
C CYS A 287 5.06 12.90 11.05
N PRO A 288 5.55 14.10 10.65
CA PRO A 288 5.31 14.66 9.32
C PRO A 288 5.93 13.83 8.18
N TYR A 289 6.88 12.96 8.51
CA TYR A 289 7.51 12.05 7.56
C TYR A 289 6.69 10.79 7.27
N PHE A 290 5.60 10.52 8.01
CA PHE A 290 4.75 9.35 7.78
C PHE A 290 3.65 9.65 6.77
N GLN A 291 3.88 9.26 5.51
CA GLN A 291 2.97 9.45 4.39
C GLN A 291 2.79 8.13 3.61
N PRO A 292 2.20 7.10 4.23
CA PRO A 292 2.17 5.74 3.66
C PRO A 292 1.28 5.59 2.43
N PHE A 293 0.40 6.56 2.15
CA PHE A 293 -0.56 6.50 1.04
C PHE A 293 -0.26 7.57 -0.01
N TYR A 294 -0.34 7.18 -1.27
CA TYR A 294 -0.30 8.11 -2.38
C TYR A 294 -1.50 9.05 -2.30
N GLN A 295 -1.28 10.32 -2.67
CA GLN A 295 -2.36 11.25 -2.95
C GLN A 295 -2.71 11.24 -4.44
N PRO A 296 -3.95 11.58 -4.83
CA PRO A 296 -4.33 11.62 -6.24
C PRO A 296 -3.46 12.61 -7.04
N ASN A 297 -2.87 12.16 -8.15
CA ASN A 297 -1.94 12.92 -8.99
C ASN A 297 -0.61 13.29 -8.31
N GLU A 298 -0.20 12.54 -7.29
CA GLU A 298 1.11 12.69 -6.67
C GLU A 298 2.20 11.97 -7.50
N CYS A 299 3.41 12.54 -7.54
CA CYS A 299 4.57 11.87 -8.11
C CYS A 299 4.96 10.63 -7.28
N GLY A 300 5.65 9.68 -7.91
CA GLY A 300 6.17 8.51 -7.22
C GLY A 300 7.08 8.88 -6.05
N LYS A 301 6.85 8.30 -4.88
CA LYS A 301 7.73 8.40 -3.70
C LYS A 301 7.92 7.03 -3.06
N ALA A 302 9.11 6.77 -2.54
CA ALA A 302 9.45 5.47 -1.97
C ALA A 302 8.52 5.08 -0.81
N LEU A 303 8.31 3.76 -0.67
CA LEU A 303 7.54 3.14 0.42
C LEU A 303 6.13 3.74 0.60
N CYS A 304 5.47 4.03 -0.51
CA CYS A 304 4.13 4.57 -0.57
C CYS A 304 3.23 3.62 -1.35
N VAL A 305 2.03 3.33 -0.82
CA VAL A 305 1.08 2.40 -1.45
C VAL A 305 -0.14 3.15 -1.97
N ARG A 306 -0.76 2.63 -3.05
CA ARG A 306 -2.05 3.18 -3.50
C ARG A 306 -3.16 2.69 -2.58
N PRO A 307 -4.02 3.54 -2.01
CA PRO A 307 -5.07 3.10 -1.08
C PRO A 307 -6.23 2.37 -1.77
N ASP A 308 -6.36 2.50 -3.08
CA ASP A 308 -7.46 1.99 -3.92
C ASP A 308 -7.02 0.85 -4.87
N MET A 309 -5.78 0.38 -4.77
CA MET A 309 -5.27 -0.71 -5.62
C MET A 309 -4.30 -1.61 -4.85
N MET A 310 -4.36 -2.92 -5.15
CA MET A 310 -3.43 -3.89 -4.60
C MET A 310 -2.08 -3.83 -5.30
N GLU A 311 -1.00 -3.94 -4.53
CA GLU A 311 0.35 -4.11 -5.05
C GLU A 311 0.57 -5.55 -5.54
N LEU A 312 1.61 -5.78 -6.35
CA LEU A 312 1.82 -7.07 -7.01
C LEU A 312 1.98 -8.22 -6.00
N ASP A 313 2.75 -7.99 -4.94
CA ASP A 313 2.97 -8.92 -3.83
C ASP A 313 1.67 -9.27 -3.10
N GLU A 314 0.75 -8.31 -2.99
CA GLU A 314 -0.54 -8.49 -2.36
C GLU A 314 -1.44 -9.37 -3.24
N LEU A 315 -1.40 -9.19 -4.57
CA LEU A 315 -2.11 -10.03 -5.53
C LEU A 315 -1.59 -11.47 -5.54
N TYR A 316 -0.29 -11.68 -5.34
CA TYR A 316 0.29 -13.02 -5.22
C TYR A 316 -0.12 -13.73 -3.92
N GLU A 317 -0.17 -13.01 -2.80
CA GLU A 317 -0.54 -13.58 -1.50
C GLU A 317 -2.05 -13.79 -1.37
N PHE A 318 -2.85 -12.89 -1.94
CA PHE A 318 -4.31 -12.89 -1.83
C PHE A 318 -5.00 -12.83 -3.20
N PRO A 319 -4.80 -13.84 -4.07
CA PRO A 319 -5.39 -13.88 -5.40
C PRO A 319 -6.93 -13.84 -5.37
N GLU A 320 -7.55 -14.29 -4.27
CA GLU A 320 -9.00 -14.26 -4.06
C GLU A 320 -9.59 -12.84 -4.07
N PHE A 321 -8.79 -11.81 -3.75
CA PHE A 321 -9.22 -10.41 -3.74
C PHE A 321 -8.95 -9.67 -5.05
N SER A 322 -8.33 -10.30 -6.04
CA SER A 322 -8.03 -9.67 -7.34
C SER A 322 -9.28 -9.17 -8.08
N ARG A 323 -10.42 -9.86 -7.91
CA ARG A 323 -11.70 -9.50 -8.56
C ARG A 323 -12.44 -8.38 -7.81
N ASP A 324 -12.42 -8.41 -6.49
CA ASP A 324 -12.99 -7.38 -5.63
C ASP A 324 -12.05 -7.13 -4.44
N PRO A 325 -11.17 -6.13 -4.55
CA PRO A 325 -10.14 -5.87 -3.55
C PRO A 325 -10.67 -5.07 -2.36
N THR A 326 -11.94 -4.67 -2.34
CA THR A 326 -12.47 -3.66 -1.40
C THR A 326 -12.26 -4.06 0.07
N MET A 327 -12.53 -5.32 0.42
CA MET A 327 -12.31 -5.83 1.78
C MET A 327 -10.83 -5.79 2.17
N TYR A 328 -9.95 -6.27 1.29
CA TYR A 328 -8.51 -6.29 1.54
C TYR A 328 -7.96 -4.87 1.72
N LEU A 329 -8.32 -3.96 0.82
CA LEU A 329 -7.87 -2.56 0.85
C LEU A 329 -8.35 -1.86 2.12
N ALA A 330 -9.60 -2.08 2.54
CA ALA A 330 -10.12 -1.53 3.79
C ALA A 330 -9.28 -1.96 5.00
N LEU A 331 -8.96 -3.26 5.09
CA LEU A 331 -8.17 -3.83 6.18
C LEU A 331 -6.71 -3.37 6.12
N ARG A 332 -6.07 -3.43 4.96
CA ARG A 332 -4.67 -3.00 4.77
C ARG A 332 -4.50 -1.51 5.09
N ASN A 333 -5.43 -0.66 4.64
CA ASN A 333 -5.40 0.77 4.92
C ASN A 333 -5.58 1.05 6.42
N LEU A 334 -6.51 0.34 7.07
CA LEU A 334 -6.70 0.42 8.52
C LEU A 334 -5.43 0.04 9.28
N ILE A 335 -4.78 -1.07 8.91
CA ILE A 335 -3.57 -1.57 9.56
C ILE A 335 -2.40 -0.59 9.39
N LEU A 336 -2.15 -0.10 8.16
CA LEU A 336 -1.10 0.89 7.91
C LEU A 336 -1.33 2.18 8.70
N ALA A 337 -2.57 2.69 8.70
CA ALA A 337 -2.89 3.90 9.44
C ALA A 337 -2.74 3.71 10.96
N ALA A 338 -3.14 2.55 11.50
CA ALA A 338 -2.97 2.25 12.91
C ALA A 338 -1.48 2.18 13.31
N TRP A 339 -0.64 1.53 12.48
CA TRP A 339 0.81 1.44 12.72
C TRP A 339 1.49 2.80 12.72
N HIS A 340 1.22 3.66 11.74
CA HIS A 340 1.88 4.96 11.66
C HIS A 340 1.44 5.93 12.77
N ARG A 341 0.23 5.75 13.32
CA ARG A 341 -0.25 6.52 14.47
C ARG A 341 0.39 6.09 15.79
N GLU A 342 0.72 4.81 15.94
CA GLU A 342 1.40 4.27 17.12
C GLU A 342 2.42 3.20 16.70
N CYS A 343 3.66 3.66 16.47
CA CYS A 343 4.75 2.81 15.96
C CYS A 343 5.70 2.32 17.06
N LYS A 344 5.49 2.70 18.32
CA LYS A 344 6.35 2.34 19.46
C LYS A 344 5.96 1.01 20.11
N GLU A 345 4.78 0.50 19.78
CA GLU A 345 4.28 -0.78 20.24
C GLU A 345 3.98 -1.73 19.08
N ALA A 346 4.05 -3.03 19.34
CA ALA A 346 3.57 -4.01 18.37
C ALA A 346 2.07 -3.81 18.12
N LEU A 347 1.71 -3.72 16.84
CA LEU A 347 0.34 -3.74 16.36
C LEU A 347 -0.13 -5.19 16.27
N THR A 348 -1.17 -5.51 17.03
CA THR A 348 -1.74 -6.86 17.11
C THR A 348 -3.16 -6.86 16.57
N PRO A 349 -3.71 -8.04 16.20
CA PRO A 349 -5.11 -8.16 15.81
C PRO A 349 -6.07 -7.57 16.85
N GLN A 350 -5.79 -7.77 18.14
CA GLN A 350 -6.61 -7.25 19.24
C GLN A 350 -6.67 -5.73 19.28
N LYS A 351 -5.62 -5.03 18.82
CA LYS A 351 -5.62 -3.56 18.67
C LYS A 351 -6.37 -3.09 17.43
N CYS A 352 -6.44 -3.91 16.38
CA CYS A 352 -7.11 -3.57 15.12
C CYS A 352 -8.61 -3.91 15.11
N ILE A 353 -9.04 -5.03 15.71
CA ILE A 353 -10.43 -5.51 15.73
C ILE A 353 -11.45 -4.45 16.23
N PRO A 354 -11.14 -3.63 17.26
CA PRO A 354 -12.01 -2.54 17.71
C PRO A 354 -12.29 -1.47 16.64
N HIS A 355 -11.41 -1.35 15.64
CA HIS A 355 -11.54 -0.38 14.54
C HIS A 355 -12.18 -0.99 13.27
N VAL A 356 -12.46 -2.30 13.26
CA VAL A 356 -13.23 -2.96 12.19
C VAL A 356 -14.72 -2.75 12.46
N THR A 357 -15.19 -1.51 12.31
CA THR A 357 -16.58 -1.14 12.58
C THR A 357 -17.41 -1.25 11.31
N ILE A 358 -18.14 -2.36 11.16
CA ILE A 358 -19.02 -2.60 10.03
C ILE A 358 -20.21 -3.48 10.46
N ARG A 359 -21.37 -3.26 9.85
CA ARG A 359 -22.60 -4.00 10.12
C ARG A 359 -22.60 -5.35 9.40
N GLY A 360 -23.36 -6.31 9.95
CA GLY A 360 -23.60 -7.60 9.34
C GLY A 360 -22.50 -8.65 9.57
N LEU A 361 -22.78 -9.87 9.10
CA LEU A 361 -21.90 -11.04 9.21
C LEU A 361 -20.56 -10.83 8.51
N VAL A 362 -20.49 -9.92 7.52
CA VAL A 362 -19.23 -9.57 6.86
C VAL A 362 -18.16 -9.07 7.83
N ARG A 363 -18.55 -8.51 8.99
CA ARG A 363 -17.60 -8.16 10.05
C ARG A 363 -16.83 -9.39 10.56
N VAL A 364 -17.50 -10.54 10.70
CA VAL A 364 -16.87 -11.80 11.09
C VAL A 364 -15.76 -12.14 10.10
N ARG A 365 -16.06 -12.06 8.79
CA ARG A 365 -15.06 -12.31 7.74
C ARG A 365 -13.91 -11.30 7.81
N CYS A 366 -14.21 -10.01 7.92
CA CYS A 366 -13.18 -8.97 8.02
C CYS A 366 -12.22 -9.24 9.19
N VAL A 367 -12.72 -9.67 10.35
CA VAL A 367 -11.87 -10.02 11.51
C VAL A 367 -11.07 -11.29 11.25
N GLN A 368 -11.63 -12.31 10.58
CA GLN A 368 -10.88 -13.52 10.19
C GLN A 368 -9.75 -13.21 9.19
N GLU A 369 -9.97 -12.30 8.24
CA GLU A 369 -8.97 -11.92 7.25
C GLU A 369 -7.91 -10.95 7.81
N LEU A 370 -8.29 -10.13 8.80
CA LEU A 370 -7.41 -9.15 9.44
C LEU A 370 -6.10 -9.80 9.93
N ASP A 371 -6.17 -11.00 10.52
CA ASP A 371 -4.99 -11.74 10.96
C ASP A 371 -4.04 -12.05 9.79
N ARG A 372 -4.56 -12.58 8.69
CA ARG A 372 -3.75 -12.92 7.50
C ARG A 372 -3.09 -11.67 6.92
N VAL A 373 -3.84 -10.58 6.79
CA VAL A 373 -3.32 -9.31 6.26
C VAL A 373 -2.25 -8.72 7.19
N LEU A 374 -2.50 -8.69 8.50
CA LEU A 374 -1.53 -8.18 9.49
C LEU A 374 -0.24 -8.99 9.52
N HIS A 375 -0.33 -10.33 9.48
CA HIS A 375 0.84 -11.20 9.43
C HIS A 375 1.62 -11.04 8.12
N PHE A 376 0.94 -10.90 6.97
CA PHE A 376 1.57 -10.60 5.69
C PHE A 376 2.36 -9.29 5.75
N MET A 377 1.73 -8.22 6.21
CA MET A 377 2.35 -6.89 6.31
C MET A 377 3.53 -6.87 7.28
N THR A 378 3.42 -7.59 8.41
CA THR A 378 4.53 -7.78 9.35
C THR A 378 5.69 -8.53 8.70
N ARG A 379 5.42 -9.63 7.98
CA ARG A 379 6.44 -10.44 7.29
C ARG A 379 7.15 -9.65 6.18
N LYS A 380 6.43 -8.78 5.49
CA LYS A 380 6.95 -7.87 4.46
C LYS A 380 7.69 -6.65 5.03
N GLY A 381 7.66 -6.44 6.35
CA GLY A 381 8.33 -5.33 7.01
C GLY A 381 7.62 -3.97 6.82
N LEU A 382 6.33 -3.97 6.49
CA LEU A 382 5.53 -2.74 6.34
C LEU A 382 5.07 -2.16 7.69
N ILE A 383 4.91 -3.03 8.69
CA ILE A 383 4.51 -2.71 10.07
C ILE A 383 5.33 -3.55 11.04
N ASN A 384 5.21 -3.31 12.34
CA ASN A 384 5.89 -4.10 13.38
C ASN A 384 7.40 -4.21 13.14
N THR A 385 7.98 -3.12 12.61
CA THR A 385 9.34 -3.05 12.11
C THR A 385 10.15 -1.94 12.79
N GLY A 386 11.39 -1.72 12.34
CA GLY A 386 12.32 -0.76 12.92
C GLY A 386 13.02 -1.30 14.18
N VAL A 387 13.20 -0.44 15.18
CA VAL A 387 13.88 -0.76 16.44
C VAL A 387 12.97 -1.39 17.49
N LEU A 388 11.74 -1.75 17.11
CA LEU A 388 10.74 -2.32 18.00
C LEU A 388 11.28 -3.59 18.69
N LEU A 389 11.21 -3.61 20.03
CA LEU A 389 11.54 -4.76 20.85
C LEU A 389 10.25 -5.42 21.33
N VAL A 390 10.05 -6.70 20.97
CA VAL A 390 8.83 -7.43 21.30
C VAL A 390 9.10 -8.50 22.35
N LYS A 391 8.15 -8.65 23.29
CA LYS A 391 8.21 -9.70 24.33
C LYS A 391 7.73 -11.05 23.81
N GLN A 392 6.78 -11.03 22.88
CA GLN A 392 6.23 -12.20 22.21
C GLN A 392 6.51 -12.11 20.71
N PRO A 393 6.67 -13.25 20.02
CA PRO A 393 6.79 -13.27 18.56
C PRO A 393 5.65 -12.51 17.88
N THR A 394 5.97 -11.70 16.87
CA THR A 394 4.97 -10.97 16.08
C THR A 394 4.27 -11.84 15.04
N LEU A 395 4.79 -13.04 14.78
CA LEU A 395 4.20 -14.03 13.89
C LEU A 395 3.91 -15.33 14.66
N PRO A 396 2.79 -16.01 14.34
CA PRO A 396 2.48 -17.34 14.90
C PRO A 396 3.53 -18.41 14.56
N GLU A 397 3.59 -19.47 15.38
CA GLU A 397 4.60 -20.54 15.27
C GLU A 397 4.66 -21.20 13.90
N GLN A 398 3.53 -21.31 13.20
CA GLN A 398 3.44 -21.87 11.85
C GLN A 398 4.31 -21.15 10.81
N TYR A 399 4.59 -19.84 10.99
CA TYR A 399 5.39 -19.06 10.04
C TYR A 399 6.90 -19.23 10.23
N HIS A 400 7.34 -19.45 11.47
CA HIS A 400 8.76 -19.47 11.80
C HIS A 400 9.29 -20.86 12.14
N GLN A 401 8.45 -21.75 12.68
CA GLN A 401 8.79 -23.14 13.06
C GLN A 401 10.09 -23.23 13.91
N LYS A 402 10.37 -22.17 14.69
CA LYS A 402 11.63 -21.96 15.45
C LYS A 402 12.91 -22.23 14.63
N LYS A 403 12.87 -21.98 13.31
CA LYS A 403 14.03 -22.14 12.42
C LYS A 403 15.21 -21.31 12.93
N LYS A 404 16.40 -21.89 12.82
CA LYS A 404 17.67 -21.23 13.10
C LYS A 404 18.21 -20.60 11.81
N VAL A 405 18.67 -19.36 11.92
CA VAL A 405 19.26 -18.58 10.83
C VAL A 405 20.61 -18.03 11.28
N LEU A 406 21.65 -18.23 10.48
CA LEU A 406 22.92 -17.54 10.64
C LEU A 406 22.92 -16.27 9.79
N VAL A 407 23.29 -15.14 10.38
CA VAL A 407 23.48 -13.87 9.67
C VAL A 407 24.97 -13.52 9.70
N ILE A 408 25.56 -13.26 8.53
CA ILE A 408 26.98 -12.94 8.40
C ILE A 408 27.12 -11.44 8.18
N GLY A 409 27.74 -10.76 9.13
CA GLY A 409 27.88 -9.30 9.22
C GLY A 409 26.85 -8.67 10.16
N ALA A 410 27.31 -7.80 11.06
CA ALA A 410 26.53 -7.01 12.02
C ALA A 410 26.51 -5.51 11.63
N GLY A 411 26.51 -5.21 10.33
CA GLY A 411 26.19 -3.88 9.82
C GLY A 411 24.67 -3.62 9.77
N ALA A 412 24.25 -2.47 9.22
CA ALA A 412 22.84 -2.08 9.13
C ALA A 412 21.94 -3.18 8.53
N SER A 413 22.37 -3.82 7.43
CA SER A 413 21.62 -4.89 6.76
C SER A 413 21.46 -6.13 7.65
N GLY A 414 22.55 -6.64 8.22
CA GLY A 414 22.53 -7.82 9.08
C GLY A 414 21.74 -7.59 10.37
N LEU A 415 21.91 -6.44 11.02
CA LEU A 415 21.17 -6.09 12.23
C LEU A 415 19.67 -5.91 11.97
N ALA A 416 19.29 -5.27 10.85
CA ALA A 416 17.89 -5.14 10.48
C ALA A 416 17.23 -6.51 10.25
N ALA A 417 17.88 -7.39 9.49
CA ALA A 417 17.38 -8.75 9.27
C ALA A 417 17.31 -9.56 10.57
N ALA A 418 18.37 -9.51 11.39
CA ALA A 418 18.41 -10.24 12.65
C ALA A 418 17.34 -9.77 13.64
N ARG A 419 17.12 -8.45 13.73
CA ARG A 419 16.01 -7.86 14.50
C ARG A 419 14.65 -8.38 14.04
N GLN A 420 14.38 -8.32 12.74
CA GLN A 420 13.11 -8.79 12.16
C GLN A 420 12.89 -10.28 12.43
N LEU A 421 13.86 -11.13 12.09
CA LEU A 421 13.77 -12.58 12.27
C LEU A 421 13.61 -12.96 13.75
N LYS A 422 14.31 -12.29 14.66
CA LYS A 422 14.13 -12.49 16.10
C LYS A 422 12.72 -12.09 16.54
N ASN A 423 12.22 -10.94 16.10
CA ASN A 423 10.87 -10.49 16.42
C ASN A 423 9.80 -11.46 15.86
N PHE A 424 10.07 -12.14 14.72
CA PHE A 424 9.20 -13.18 14.19
C PHE A 424 9.20 -14.48 15.00
N GLY A 425 10.12 -14.65 15.97
CA GLY A 425 10.24 -15.86 16.79
C GLY A 425 11.25 -16.89 16.26
N MET A 426 12.10 -16.54 15.30
CA MET A 426 13.20 -17.41 14.84
C MET A 426 14.40 -17.37 15.79
N GLN A 427 15.21 -18.43 15.76
CA GLN A 427 16.52 -18.44 16.41
C GLN A 427 17.54 -17.78 15.47
N VAL A 428 18.22 -16.73 15.93
CA VAL A 428 19.13 -15.95 15.08
C VAL A 428 20.47 -15.82 15.76
N VAL A 429 21.53 -16.17 15.04
CA VAL A 429 22.92 -15.96 15.46
C VAL A 429 23.60 -15.09 14.41
N VAL A 430 24.25 -14.02 14.85
CA VAL A 430 24.98 -13.10 13.98
C VAL A 430 26.48 -13.31 14.16
N LEU A 431 27.21 -13.54 13.07
CA LEU A 431 28.67 -13.66 13.05
C LEU A 431 29.27 -12.40 12.43
N GLU A 432 30.07 -11.67 13.20
CA GLU A 432 30.72 -10.43 12.77
C GLU A 432 32.25 -10.60 12.81
N ALA A 433 32.91 -10.15 11.74
CA ALA A 433 34.35 -10.31 11.60
C ALA A 433 35.12 -9.33 12.50
N GLN A 434 34.63 -8.10 12.65
CA GLN A 434 35.25 -7.08 13.48
C GLN A 434 34.99 -7.31 14.98
N ASP A 435 35.68 -6.55 15.80
CA ASP A 435 35.49 -6.47 17.25
C ASP A 435 34.38 -5.50 17.66
N ARG A 436 33.61 -4.99 16.68
CA ARG A 436 32.47 -4.10 16.86
C ARG A 436 31.37 -4.40 15.87
N ILE A 437 30.16 -3.96 16.19
CA ILE A 437 29.05 -3.91 15.24
C ILE A 437 29.08 -2.62 14.41
N GLY A 438 28.15 -2.49 13.46
CA GLY A 438 27.88 -1.25 12.72
C GLY A 438 28.49 -1.22 11.32
N GLY A 439 29.61 -1.91 11.10
CA GLY A 439 30.28 -1.95 9.79
C GLY A 439 30.65 -0.55 9.31
N ARG A 440 30.05 -0.09 8.20
CA ARG A 440 30.23 1.27 7.64
C ARG A 440 29.52 2.37 8.42
N VAL A 441 28.79 2.03 9.48
CA VAL A 441 28.38 2.98 10.51
C VAL A 441 29.37 2.87 11.65
N TRP A 442 30.04 3.98 11.94
CA TRP A 442 31.00 4.10 13.02
C TRP A 442 31.06 5.57 13.43
N ASP A 443 30.50 5.87 14.59
CA ASP A 443 30.49 7.24 15.11
C ASP A 443 31.58 7.43 16.17
N ASP A 444 32.08 8.67 16.23
CA ASP A 444 33.06 9.15 17.20
C ASP A 444 32.43 10.26 18.04
N GLN A 445 32.62 10.22 19.36
CA GLN A 445 32.07 11.20 20.31
C GLN A 445 33.17 11.95 21.08
N SER A 446 34.44 11.73 20.74
CA SER A 446 35.60 12.29 21.47
C SER A 446 35.67 13.82 21.46
N LEU A 447 35.03 14.48 20.49
CA LEU A 447 35.00 15.94 20.34
C LEU A 447 33.83 16.63 21.06
N GLY A 448 33.08 15.92 21.91
CA GLY A 448 31.90 16.47 22.60
C GLY A 448 30.65 16.60 21.71
N VAL A 449 30.79 16.28 20.42
CA VAL A 449 29.70 16.11 19.45
C VAL A 449 29.87 14.76 18.76
N THR A 450 28.78 14.18 18.26
CA THR A 450 28.86 12.92 17.52
C THR A 450 29.20 13.19 16.05
N VAL A 451 30.29 12.59 15.58
CA VAL A 451 30.76 12.69 14.20
C VAL A 451 30.83 11.29 13.60
N GLY A 452 30.10 11.08 12.50
CA GLY A 452 30.08 9.79 11.82
C GLY A 452 31.29 9.64 10.91
N ARG A 453 32.24 8.77 11.27
CA ARG A 453 33.35 8.34 10.40
C ARG A 453 32.83 7.72 9.09
N GLY A 454 31.62 7.16 9.15
CA GLY A 454 30.89 6.66 7.98
C GLY A 454 29.59 7.43 7.73
N ALA A 455 28.45 6.73 7.67
CA ALA A 455 27.15 7.36 7.38
C ALA A 455 26.70 8.30 8.51
N GLN A 456 26.13 9.46 8.15
CA GLN A 456 25.51 10.41 9.10
C GLN A 456 24.34 11.24 8.52
N ILE A 457 24.14 11.22 7.20
CA ILE A 457 23.08 11.96 6.51
C ILE A 457 21.96 10.99 6.12
N VAL A 458 20.71 11.38 6.38
CA VAL A 458 19.50 10.71 5.90
C VAL A 458 19.03 11.42 4.63
N ASN A 459 19.04 10.72 3.49
CA ASN A 459 18.58 11.26 2.22
C ASN A 459 17.09 10.98 2.01
N GLY A 460 16.27 12.03 2.03
CA GLY A 460 14.81 11.95 1.94
C GLY A 460 14.19 11.28 3.17
N CYS A 461 13.54 12.05 4.04
CA CYS A 461 12.97 11.53 5.28
C CYS A 461 11.55 10.97 5.14
N VAL A 462 10.78 11.34 4.13
CA VAL A 462 9.40 10.88 3.96
C VAL A 462 9.38 9.36 3.71
N ASN A 463 8.65 8.64 4.55
CA ASN A 463 8.54 7.17 4.62
C ASN A 463 9.87 6.44 4.85
N ASN A 464 10.97 7.15 5.15
CA ASN A 464 12.26 6.54 5.34
C ASN A 464 12.28 5.69 6.62
N PRO A 465 12.73 4.42 6.58
CA PRO A 465 12.80 3.57 7.77
C PRO A 465 13.66 4.17 8.89
N ILE A 466 14.65 5.02 8.57
CA ILE A 466 15.42 5.75 9.57
C ILE A 466 14.56 6.76 10.31
N ALA A 467 13.69 7.51 9.61
CA ALA A 467 12.76 8.44 10.24
C ALA A 467 11.78 7.71 11.18
N LEU A 468 11.30 6.52 10.79
CA LEU A 468 10.51 5.63 11.66
C LEU A 468 11.28 5.24 12.92
N MET A 469 12.53 4.80 12.79
CA MET A 469 13.34 4.40 13.94
C MET A 469 13.70 5.58 14.85
N CYS A 470 13.92 6.77 14.28
CA CYS A 470 14.10 8.00 15.03
C CYS A 470 12.84 8.35 15.83
N GLU A 471 11.64 8.25 15.23
CA GLU A 471 10.37 8.45 15.94
C GLU A 471 10.20 7.43 17.09
N GLN A 472 10.52 6.15 16.84
CA GLN A 472 10.47 5.10 17.87
C GLN A 472 11.42 5.37 19.05
N LEU A 473 12.57 5.98 18.79
CA LEU A 473 13.57 6.33 19.80
C LEU A 473 13.35 7.71 20.44
N GLY A 474 12.53 8.57 19.83
CA GLY A 474 12.44 9.99 20.19
C GLY A 474 13.66 10.83 19.77
N VAL A 475 14.45 10.35 18.80
CA VAL A 475 15.65 11.03 18.29
C VAL A 475 15.24 12.08 17.27
N LYS A 476 15.79 13.29 17.41
CA LYS A 476 15.53 14.39 16.47
C LYS A 476 16.58 14.43 15.37
N MET A 477 16.11 14.62 14.15
CA MET A 477 16.96 14.83 12.97
C MET A 477 17.04 16.33 12.66
N HIS A 478 18.18 16.79 12.15
CA HIS A 478 18.36 18.19 11.79
C HIS A 478 18.29 18.36 10.28
N LYS A 479 17.26 19.05 9.79
CA LYS A 479 17.14 19.43 8.38
C LYS A 479 18.35 20.24 7.94
N LEU A 480 18.98 19.80 6.85
CA LEU A 480 20.02 20.55 6.16
C LEU A 480 19.37 21.74 5.43
N GLY A 481 19.98 22.91 5.53
CA GLY A 481 19.54 24.10 4.79
C GLY A 481 19.98 24.05 3.34
N ASP A 482 19.29 24.80 2.48
CA ASP A 482 19.55 24.79 1.04
C ASP A 482 20.76 25.65 0.63
N ARG A 483 21.28 26.49 1.54
CA ARG A 483 22.41 27.38 1.26
C ARG A 483 23.74 26.64 1.37
N CYS A 484 24.45 26.55 0.25
CA CYS A 484 25.83 26.03 0.15
C CYS A 484 26.64 26.99 -0.72
N ASP A 485 27.37 27.92 -0.09
CA ASP A 485 28.16 28.92 -0.83
C ASP A 485 29.47 28.28 -1.33
N LEU A 486 29.82 28.50 -2.61
CA LEU A 486 31.09 28.03 -3.17
C LEU A 486 32.23 29.00 -2.83
N LEU A 487 33.20 28.52 -2.04
CA LEU A 487 34.36 29.29 -1.60
C LEU A 487 35.57 28.99 -2.49
N GLN A 488 36.20 30.06 -2.99
CA GLN A 488 37.41 29.99 -3.81
C GLN A 488 38.66 29.88 -2.94
N GLU A 489 39.75 29.43 -3.55
CA GLU A 489 41.09 29.51 -2.96
C GLU A 489 41.42 30.98 -2.64
N GLY A 490 41.63 31.30 -1.35
CA GLY A 490 41.80 32.68 -0.87
C GLY A 490 40.60 33.26 -0.12
N GLY A 491 39.50 32.51 0.02
CA GLY A 491 38.37 32.87 0.87
C GLY A 491 37.32 33.77 0.23
N GLY A 492 37.48 34.11 -1.06
CA GLY A 492 36.46 34.79 -1.84
C GLY A 492 35.26 33.88 -2.11
N THR A 493 34.05 34.43 -2.05
CA THR A 493 32.82 33.73 -2.41
C THR A 493 32.54 33.87 -3.90
N THR A 494 32.20 32.78 -4.59
CA THR A 494 31.77 32.82 -6.00
C THR A 494 30.50 33.65 -6.16
N ASP A 495 30.45 34.47 -7.22
CA ASP A 495 29.26 35.25 -7.56
C ASP A 495 28.07 34.31 -7.82
N PRO A 496 26.91 34.50 -7.15
CA PRO A 496 25.71 33.69 -7.37
C PRO A 496 25.24 33.61 -8.84
N ALA A 497 25.58 34.59 -9.68
CA ALA A 497 25.29 34.54 -11.12
C ALA A 497 26.18 33.55 -11.87
N ILE A 498 27.45 33.39 -11.45
CA ILE A 498 28.38 32.40 -12.00
C ILE A 498 27.98 31.00 -11.56
N ASP A 499 27.72 30.83 -10.26
CA ASP A 499 27.25 29.58 -9.66
C ASP A 499 26.02 29.03 -10.40
N LYS A 500 24.94 29.83 -10.50
CA LYS A 500 23.72 29.45 -11.24
C LYS A 500 23.95 29.14 -12.71
N ARG A 501 24.88 29.84 -13.37
CA ARG A 501 25.19 29.61 -14.78
C ARG A 501 25.89 28.26 -14.95
N MET A 502 26.86 27.95 -14.10
CA MET A 502 27.62 26.71 -14.19
C MET A 502 26.81 25.49 -13.77
N ASP A 503 25.96 25.63 -12.76
CA ASP A 503 24.96 24.62 -12.41
C ASP A 503 24.05 24.30 -13.60
N PHE A 504 23.56 25.34 -14.30
CA PHE A 504 22.75 25.14 -15.51
C PHE A 504 23.49 24.38 -16.61
N HIS A 505 24.75 24.75 -16.89
CA HIS A 505 25.55 24.06 -17.92
C HIS A 505 25.87 22.61 -17.54
N PHE A 506 26.21 22.35 -16.28
CA PHE A 506 26.44 21.00 -15.77
C PHE A 506 25.20 20.10 -15.97
N ASN A 507 24.02 20.57 -15.55
CA ASN A 507 22.77 19.82 -15.73
C ASN A 507 22.40 19.65 -17.21
N ALA A 508 22.65 20.65 -18.06
CA ALA A 508 22.42 20.54 -19.50
C ALA A 508 23.31 19.48 -20.15
N ILE A 509 24.55 19.31 -19.70
CA ILE A 509 25.42 18.22 -20.18
C ILE A 509 24.80 16.87 -19.80
N LEU A 510 24.35 16.70 -18.55
CA LEU A 510 23.71 15.46 -18.10
C LEU A 510 22.41 15.15 -18.86
N ASP A 511 21.62 16.17 -19.23
CA ASP A 511 20.44 16.01 -20.08
C ASP A 511 20.82 15.41 -21.45
N VAL A 512 21.90 15.90 -22.06
CA VAL A 512 22.40 15.38 -23.35
C VAL A 512 22.93 13.94 -23.19
N VAL A 513 23.65 13.64 -22.11
CA VAL A 513 24.08 12.27 -21.79
C VAL A 513 22.87 11.34 -21.61
N SER A 514 21.83 11.82 -20.93
CA SER A 514 20.57 11.10 -20.72
C SER A 514 19.81 10.85 -22.02
N GLU A 515 19.86 11.80 -22.98
CA GLU A 515 19.32 11.59 -24.33
C GLU A 515 20.13 10.54 -25.10
N TRP A 516 21.47 10.65 -25.07
CA TRP A 516 22.38 9.75 -25.77
C TRP A 516 22.18 8.29 -25.37
N ARG A 517 21.89 7.99 -24.09
CA ARG A 517 21.81 6.62 -23.59
C ARG A 517 20.51 5.87 -23.93
N LYS A 518 19.44 6.55 -24.35
CA LYS A 518 18.08 5.97 -24.46
C LYS A 518 17.99 4.75 -25.36
N ASP A 519 18.80 4.72 -26.42
CA ASP A 519 18.82 3.70 -27.46
C ASP A 519 20.10 2.83 -27.40
N LYS A 520 20.88 2.93 -26.32
CA LYS A 520 22.13 2.18 -26.16
C LYS A 520 21.91 0.91 -25.35
N SER A 521 22.49 -0.19 -25.82
CA SER A 521 22.57 -1.45 -25.09
C SER A 521 23.75 -1.49 -24.12
N GLN A 522 23.85 -2.53 -23.27
CA GLN A 522 24.97 -2.69 -22.33
C GLN A 522 26.33 -2.83 -23.03
N HIS A 523 26.36 -3.35 -24.26
CA HIS A 523 27.59 -3.45 -25.04
C HIS A 523 28.04 -2.12 -25.64
N GLN A 524 27.18 -1.10 -25.62
CA GLN A 524 27.43 0.25 -26.12
C GLN A 524 27.55 1.26 -24.97
N ASP A 525 27.74 0.77 -23.75
CA ASP A 525 28.00 1.63 -22.60
C ASP A 525 29.37 2.30 -22.73
N ALA A 526 29.51 3.46 -22.09
CA ALA A 526 30.74 4.23 -22.04
C ALA A 526 30.94 4.79 -20.62
N PRO A 527 32.17 5.15 -20.23
CA PRO A 527 32.40 5.90 -19.02
C PRO A 527 31.66 7.25 -19.03
N LEU A 528 31.08 7.61 -17.89
CA LEU A 528 30.34 8.86 -17.74
C LEU A 528 31.25 10.07 -17.93
N GLY A 529 32.47 10.02 -17.38
CA GLY A 529 33.49 11.07 -17.53
C GLY A 529 33.83 11.36 -18.99
N GLU A 530 34.11 10.31 -19.77
CA GLU A 530 34.37 10.42 -21.21
C GLU A 530 33.19 11.07 -21.96
N LYS A 531 31.96 10.65 -21.67
CA LYS A 531 30.77 11.16 -22.36
C LYS A 531 30.49 12.63 -22.01
N ILE A 532 30.67 13.00 -20.75
CA ILE A 532 30.58 14.41 -20.31
C ILE A 532 31.61 15.27 -21.03
N GLN A 533 32.87 14.81 -21.11
CA GLN A 533 33.94 15.53 -21.79
C GLN A 533 33.70 15.68 -23.29
N GLU A 534 33.16 14.65 -23.94
CA GLU A 534 32.75 14.71 -25.36
C GLU A 534 31.68 15.78 -25.58
N VAL A 535 30.57 15.72 -24.82
CA VAL A 535 29.47 16.70 -24.92
C VAL A 535 29.96 18.12 -24.63
N TYR A 536 30.80 18.29 -23.60
CA TYR A 536 31.37 19.57 -23.22
C TYR A 536 32.20 20.19 -24.36
N LYS A 537 33.10 19.42 -24.96
CA LYS A 537 33.94 19.88 -26.08
C LYS A 537 33.11 20.24 -27.30
N THR A 538 32.12 19.41 -27.67
CA THR A 538 31.21 19.70 -28.77
C THR A 538 30.42 20.98 -28.52
N PHE A 539 29.91 21.17 -27.30
CA PHE A 539 29.18 22.39 -26.92
C PHE A 539 30.03 23.66 -27.08
N LEU A 540 31.29 23.65 -26.62
CA LEU A 540 32.19 24.78 -26.78
C LEU A 540 32.49 25.09 -28.25
N GLN A 541 32.70 24.05 -29.06
CA GLN A 541 32.96 24.19 -30.49
C GLN A 541 31.77 24.77 -31.26
N GLU A 542 30.55 24.32 -30.95
CA GLU A 542 29.33 24.75 -31.66
C GLU A 542 28.85 26.13 -31.23
N SER A 543 28.97 26.47 -29.94
CA SER A 543 28.48 27.74 -29.40
C SER A 543 29.47 28.90 -29.56
N GLY A 544 30.77 28.61 -29.67
CA GLY A 544 31.83 29.61 -29.63
C GLY A 544 31.97 30.33 -28.28
N ILE A 545 31.33 29.79 -27.22
CA ILE A 545 31.46 30.31 -25.86
C ILE A 545 32.82 29.94 -25.30
N HIS A 546 33.42 30.87 -24.54
CA HIS A 546 34.63 30.62 -23.76
C HIS A 546 34.32 30.86 -22.29
N PHE A 547 34.49 29.82 -21.47
CA PHE A 547 34.38 29.96 -20.03
C PHE A 547 35.68 30.52 -19.44
N SER A 548 35.52 31.37 -18.43
CA SER A 548 36.63 31.86 -17.61
C SER A 548 37.21 30.74 -16.74
N GLU A 549 38.42 30.95 -16.23
CA GLU A 549 39.06 29.98 -15.33
C GLU A 549 38.21 29.70 -14.08
N LEU A 550 37.51 30.70 -13.55
CA LEU A 550 36.62 30.53 -12.40
C LEU A 550 35.40 29.66 -12.77
N GLU A 551 34.79 29.88 -13.93
CA GLU A 551 33.67 29.08 -14.42
C GLU A 551 34.06 27.61 -14.61
N GLU A 552 35.24 27.35 -15.18
CA GLU A 552 35.80 26.00 -15.30
C GLU A 552 35.99 25.32 -13.94
N LYS A 553 36.53 26.05 -12.94
CA LYS A 553 36.69 25.53 -11.57
C LYS A 553 35.34 25.22 -10.91
N VAL A 554 34.31 26.04 -11.12
CA VAL A 554 32.96 25.78 -10.61
C VAL A 554 32.34 24.56 -11.31
N LEU A 555 32.54 24.38 -12.62
CA LEU A 555 32.12 23.17 -13.31
C LEU A 555 32.82 21.91 -12.75
N GLN A 556 34.12 21.99 -12.48
CA GLN A 556 34.87 20.90 -11.83
C GLN A 556 34.34 20.59 -10.42
N PHE A 557 33.87 21.58 -9.66
CA PHE A 557 33.20 21.33 -8.38
C PHE A 557 31.96 20.44 -8.56
N HIS A 558 31.09 20.73 -9.53
CA HIS A 558 29.91 19.90 -9.79
C HIS A 558 30.27 18.47 -10.23
N LEU A 559 31.31 18.30 -11.04
CA LEU A 559 31.83 16.98 -11.41
C LEU A 559 32.34 16.22 -10.19
N SER A 560 33.10 16.88 -9.31
CA SER A 560 33.59 16.27 -8.06
C SER A 560 32.45 15.89 -7.10
N ASN A 561 31.37 16.67 -7.08
CA ASN A 561 30.18 16.37 -6.28
C ASN A 561 29.44 15.13 -6.81
N LEU A 562 29.45 14.92 -8.13
CA LEU A 562 28.93 13.70 -8.75
C LEU A 562 29.83 12.49 -8.44
N GLU A 563 31.16 12.66 -8.47
CA GLU A 563 32.11 11.63 -8.04
C GLU A 563 31.93 11.24 -6.56
N TYR A 564 31.67 12.22 -5.69
CA TYR A 564 31.32 12.00 -4.29
C TYR A 564 30.05 11.15 -4.16
N ALA A 565 29.01 11.44 -4.95
CA ALA A 565 27.77 10.67 -4.94
C ALA A 565 27.98 9.22 -5.42
N CYS A 566 28.81 9.01 -6.43
CA CYS A 566 29.16 7.68 -6.95
C CYS A 566 30.19 6.93 -6.10
N GLY A 567 30.99 7.65 -5.30
CA GLY A 567 32.17 7.12 -4.62
C GLY A 567 33.25 6.63 -5.59
N SER A 568 33.37 7.24 -6.77
CA SER A 568 34.30 6.80 -7.81
C SER A 568 34.57 7.94 -8.78
N THR A 569 35.72 7.89 -9.46
CA THR A 569 35.95 8.76 -10.61
C THR A 569 34.93 8.47 -11.72
N LEU A 570 34.52 9.50 -12.46
CA LEU A 570 33.47 9.35 -13.49
C LEU A 570 33.88 8.44 -14.65
N ASP A 571 35.18 8.22 -14.84
CA ASP A 571 35.73 7.30 -15.85
C ASP A 571 35.55 5.81 -15.51
N GLN A 572 35.10 5.50 -14.30
CA GLN A 572 34.77 4.13 -13.87
C GLN A 572 33.26 3.92 -13.68
N VAL A 573 32.46 4.96 -13.94
CA VAL A 573 31.01 4.96 -13.75
C VAL A 573 30.31 4.84 -15.10
N SER A 574 29.29 4.00 -15.19
CA SER A 574 28.49 3.78 -16.41
C SER A 574 27.71 5.04 -16.78
N ALA A 575 27.93 5.59 -17.98
CA ALA A 575 27.12 6.69 -18.52
C ALA A 575 25.65 6.28 -18.69
N ARG A 576 25.37 4.99 -18.95
CA ARG A 576 24.01 4.48 -19.07
C ARG A 576 23.30 4.33 -17.73
N SER A 577 24.00 3.91 -16.68
CA SER A 577 23.39 3.35 -15.46
C SER A 577 23.76 4.06 -14.15
N TRP A 578 24.45 5.21 -14.19
CA TRP A 578 24.92 5.91 -12.97
C TRP A 578 23.79 6.31 -11.99
N ASP A 579 22.62 6.65 -12.51
CA ASP A 579 21.39 7.06 -11.79
C ASP A 579 20.27 6.01 -11.96
N HIS A 580 20.60 4.75 -12.29
CA HIS A 580 19.62 3.72 -12.66
C HIS A 580 18.53 3.46 -11.60
N ASN A 581 18.78 3.81 -10.35
CA ASN A 581 17.82 3.69 -9.26
C ASN A 581 16.67 4.70 -9.41
N GLU A 582 16.89 5.87 -10.03
CA GLU A 582 15.86 6.91 -10.23
C GLU A 582 14.75 6.48 -11.20
N PHE A 583 14.92 5.38 -11.92
CA PHE A 583 13.82 4.70 -12.60
C PHE A 583 12.68 4.33 -11.62
N PHE A 584 13.04 4.00 -10.37
CA PHE A 584 12.10 3.76 -9.30
C PHE A 584 11.92 5.02 -8.45
N ALA A 585 10.72 5.17 -7.88
CA ALA A 585 10.42 6.24 -6.94
C ALA A 585 11.41 6.26 -5.76
N GLN A 586 12.09 7.40 -5.57
CA GLN A 586 13.06 7.61 -4.48
C GLN A 586 12.39 8.18 -3.21
N PHE A 587 13.13 8.19 -2.11
CA PHE A 587 12.68 8.86 -0.88
C PHE A 587 12.62 10.38 -1.09
N SER A 588 11.54 11.00 -0.64
CA SER A 588 11.29 12.43 -0.80
C SER A 588 11.37 13.18 0.55
N GLY A 589 11.18 14.51 0.50
CA GLY A 589 11.21 15.37 1.68
C GLY A 589 12.62 15.74 2.12
N ASP A 590 12.78 16.06 3.40
CA ASP A 590 14.02 16.67 3.89
C ASP A 590 15.23 15.72 3.84
N HIS A 591 16.38 16.27 3.48
CA HIS A 591 17.68 15.69 3.81
C HIS A 591 18.08 16.16 5.21
N THR A 592 18.49 15.23 6.07
CA THR A 592 18.77 15.56 7.47
C THR A 592 20.10 14.99 7.95
N LEU A 593 20.71 15.69 8.90
CA LEU A 593 21.82 15.21 9.70
C LEU A 593 21.28 14.51 10.94
N LEU A 594 21.69 13.25 11.15
CA LEU A 594 21.40 12.52 12.38
C LEU A 594 22.44 12.88 13.44
N ARG A 595 22.14 13.90 14.26
CA ARG A 595 23.10 14.48 15.22
C ARG A 595 23.59 13.48 16.26
N GLU A 596 22.77 12.51 16.65
CA GLU A 596 23.16 11.44 17.58
C GLU A 596 23.95 10.31 16.93
N GLY A 597 24.17 10.37 15.60
CA GLY A 597 24.84 9.34 14.83
C GLY A 597 23.97 8.10 14.57
N TYR A 598 24.30 7.34 13.52
CA TYR A 598 23.56 6.11 13.18
C TYR A 598 23.83 4.97 14.16
N SER A 599 24.93 5.01 14.91
CA SER A 599 25.27 4.00 15.90
C SER A 599 24.18 3.89 16.96
N SER A 600 23.54 5.00 17.36
CA SER A 600 22.40 4.99 18.29
C SER A 600 21.28 4.05 17.83
N VAL A 601 20.91 4.13 16.55
CA VAL A 601 19.89 3.27 15.92
C VAL A 601 20.37 1.82 15.81
N LEU A 602 21.60 1.59 15.36
CA LEU A 602 22.14 0.24 15.19
C LEU A 602 22.35 -0.49 16.52
N HIS A 603 22.80 0.22 17.56
CA HIS A 603 22.88 -0.33 18.91
C HIS A 603 21.50 -0.75 19.40
N LYS A 604 20.45 0.05 19.13
CA LYS A 604 19.09 -0.35 19.49
C LYS A 604 18.63 -1.60 18.74
N LEU A 605 18.91 -1.70 17.43
CA LEU A 605 18.63 -2.92 16.66
C LEU A 605 19.35 -4.14 17.23
N ALA A 606 20.56 -3.97 17.76
CA ALA A 606 21.37 -5.05 18.33
C ALA A 606 20.92 -5.55 19.71
N VAL A 607 20.11 -4.79 20.47
CA VAL A 607 19.75 -5.12 21.86
C VAL A 607 19.19 -6.54 22.01
N GLY A 608 19.91 -7.39 22.72
CA GLY A 608 19.53 -8.77 23.00
C GLY A 608 19.66 -9.73 21.82
N LEU A 609 20.20 -9.33 20.67
CA LEU A 609 20.58 -10.28 19.62
C LEU A 609 21.78 -11.12 20.08
N ASP A 610 21.87 -12.35 19.59
CA ASP A 610 23.04 -13.22 19.79
C ASP A 610 24.09 -12.88 18.72
N ILE A 611 25.12 -12.13 19.09
CA ILE A 611 26.14 -11.58 18.18
C ILE A 611 27.52 -12.05 18.63
N HIS A 612 28.20 -12.79 17.78
CA HIS A 612 29.58 -13.22 17.96
C HIS A 612 30.50 -12.33 17.15
N LEU A 613 31.20 -11.43 17.85
CA LEU A 613 32.26 -10.58 17.29
C LEU A 613 33.54 -11.41 17.07
N LYS A 614 34.51 -10.83 16.34
CA LYS A 614 35.81 -11.48 16.03
C LYS A 614 35.65 -12.89 15.48
N SER A 615 34.59 -13.10 14.69
CA SER A 615 34.21 -14.40 14.11
C SER A 615 34.19 -14.30 12.58
N PRO A 616 35.35 -14.05 11.90
CA PRO A 616 35.38 -13.91 10.46
C PRO A 616 35.01 -15.25 9.82
N VAL A 617 33.96 -15.27 9.00
CA VAL A 617 33.54 -16.45 8.25
C VAL A 617 34.52 -16.68 7.09
N GLN A 618 34.99 -17.91 6.96
CA GLN A 618 35.91 -18.35 5.91
C GLN A 618 35.20 -19.20 4.85
N SER A 619 34.26 -20.07 5.25
CA SER A 619 33.53 -20.92 4.31
C SER A 619 32.07 -21.14 4.70
N ILE A 620 31.23 -21.35 3.67
CA ILE A 620 29.80 -21.64 3.77
C ILE A 620 29.50 -22.83 2.88
N ASP A 621 29.17 -23.96 3.50
CA ASP A 621 28.68 -25.18 2.84
C ASP A 621 27.16 -25.26 2.98
N TYR A 622 26.46 -25.18 1.85
CA TYR A 622 25.02 -25.29 1.72
C TYR A 622 24.61 -26.44 0.80
N PHE A 623 25.48 -27.43 0.59
CA PHE A 623 25.17 -28.62 -0.22
C PHE A 623 24.20 -29.58 0.47
N GLY A 624 24.33 -29.74 1.80
CA GLY A 624 23.51 -30.64 2.60
C GLY A 624 22.19 -30.05 3.10
N ASP A 625 21.47 -30.81 3.93
CA ASP A 625 20.18 -30.40 4.52
C ASP A 625 20.26 -29.20 5.45
N VAL A 626 21.42 -28.98 6.07
CA VAL A 626 21.73 -27.84 6.92
C VAL A 626 22.94 -27.11 6.39
N VAL A 627 22.92 -25.79 6.51
CA VAL A 627 24.06 -24.94 6.17
C VAL A 627 25.10 -25.06 7.27
N LYS A 628 26.36 -25.28 6.88
CA LYS A 628 27.54 -25.28 7.75
C LYS A 628 28.39 -24.04 7.44
N VAL A 629 28.69 -23.26 8.46
CA VAL A 629 29.50 -22.04 8.35
C VAL A 629 30.75 -22.23 9.21
N THR A 630 31.93 -22.08 8.62
CA THR A 630 33.21 -22.22 9.32
C THR A 630 33.89 -20.86 9.43
N THR A 631 34.31 -20.49 10.63
CA THR A 631 35.11 -19.29 10.88
C THR A 631 36.59 -19.56 10.63
N THR A 632 37.38 -18.50 10.49
CA THR A 632 38.85 -18.56 10.36
C THR A 632 39.55 -19.20 11.57
N SER A 633 38.92 -19.19 12.75
CA SER A 633 39.38 -19.90 13.94
C SER A 633 39.12 -21.41 13.91
N GLY A 634 38.43 -21.91 12.88
CA GLY A 634 37.99 -23.31 12.77
C GLY A 634 36.67 -23.62 13.49
N SER A 635 36.02 -22.64 14.12
CA SER A 635 34.73 -22.84 14.78
C SER A 635 33.63 -23.08 13.74
N GLN A 636 32.80 -24.09 13.98
CA GLN A 636 31.73 -24.49 13.07
C GLN A 636 30.35 -24.14 13.63
N TRP A 637 29.50 -23.60 12.76
CA TRP A 637 28.13 -23.19 13.06
C TRP A 637 27.17 -23.84 12.08
N THR A 638 26.01 -24.27 12.57
CA THR A 638 24.98 -24.88 11.73
C THR A 638 23.62 -24.20 11.89
N ALA A 639 22.86 -24.14 10.79
CA ALA A 639 21.50 -23.63 10.75
C ALA A 639 20.74 -24.09 9.50
N GLN A 640 19.41 -23.92 9.48
CA GLN A 640 18.59 -24.23 8.32
C GLN A 640 18.73 -23.19 7.19
N LYS A 641 19.14 -21.95 7.52
CA LYS A 641 19.35 -20.87 6.56
C LYS A 641 20.57 -20.03 6.95
N VAL A 642 21.20 -19.43 5.95
CA VAL A 642 22.25 -18.42 6.11
C VAL A 642 21.87 -17.17 5.30
N LEU A 643 22.15 -16.00 5.87
CA LEU A 643 22.02 -14.70 5.22
C LEU A 643 23.38 -14.02 5.20
N VAL A 644 23.91 -13.72 4.02
CA VAL A 644 25.21 -13.05 3.86
C VAL A 644 25.00 -11.57 3.62
N THR A 645 25.54 -10.71 4.48
CA THR A 645 25.41 -9.24 4.40
C THR A 645 26.75 -8.52 4.34
N VAL A 646 27.79 -9.23 3.91
CA VAL A 646 29.15 -8.67 3.80
C VAL A 646 29.24 -7.62 2.68
N PRO A 647 30.16 -6.65 2.78
CA PRO A 647 30.36 -5.65 1.73
C PRO A 647 30.69 -6.27 0.36
N LEU A 648 30.25 -5.61 -0.72
CA LEU A 648 30.47 -6.04 -2.11
C LEU A 648 31.96 -6.34 -2.39
N ALA A 649 32.87 -5.47 -1.92
CA ALA A 649 34.31 -5.65 -2.11
C ALA A 649 34.84 -6.98 -1.55
N LEU A 650 34.23 -7.53 -0.48
CA LEU A 650 34.64 -8.82 0.07
C LEU A 650 34.14 -9.99 -0.78
N LEU A 651 32.97 -9.85 -1.41
CA LEU A 651 32.47 -10.83 -2.37
C LEU A 651 33.32 -10.84 -3.64
N GLN A 652 33.70 -9.66 -4.15
CA GLN A 652 34.58 -9.53 -5.33
C GLN A 652 35.97 -10.14 -5.10
N LYS A 653 36.49 -10.04 -3.88
CA LYS A 653 37.77 -10.66 -3.48
C LYS A 653 37.68 -12.16 -3.22
N GLY A 654 36.47 -12.75 -3.22
CA GLY A 654 36.29 -14.18 -2.99
C GLY A 654 36.75 -14.66 -1.60
N ILE A 655 36.71 -13.79 -0.59
CA ILE A 655 37.25 -14.10 0.76
C ILE A 655 36.47 -15.23 1.45
N ILE A 656 35.18 -15.35 1.16
CA ILE A 656 34.33 -16.44 1.65
C ILE A 656 34.21 -17.50 0.58
N GLN A 657 34.62 -18.73 0.91
CA GLN A 657 34.43 -19.88 0.03
C GLN A 657 32.98 -20.39 0.13
N PHE A 658 32.31 -20.50 -1.01
CA PHE A 658 30.96 -21.08 -1.11
C PHE A 658 31.04 -22.51 -1.65
N CYS A 659 30.35 -23.44 -0.99
CA CYS A 659 30.22 -24.83 -1.42
C CYS A 659 28.73 -25.22 -1.49
N PRO A 660 28.15 -25.50 -2.67
CA PRO A 660 28.72 -25.30 -4.01
C PRO A 660 29.13 -23.84 -4.29
N PRO A 661 29.94 -23.57 -5.32
CA PRO A 661 30.28 -22.20 -5.71
C PRO A 661 29.04 -21.39 -6.10
N LEU A 662 29.15 -20.05 -6.01
CA LEU A 662 28.11 -19.16 -6.49
C LEU A 662 27.91 -19.32 -8.01
N PRO A 663 26.67 -19.33 -8.52
CA PRO A 663 26.41 -19.39 -9.96
C PRO A 663 27.10 -18.27 -10.74
N GLU A 664 27.56 -18.57 -11.96
CA GLU A 664 28.27 -17.61 -12.83
C GLU A 664 27.49 -16.30 -13.04
N ARG A 665 26.15 -16.37 -13.15
CA ARG A 665 25.28 -15.19 -13.25
C ARG A 665 25.45 -14.25 -12.04
N LYS A 666 25.61 -14.77 -10.82
CA LYS A 666 25.86 -13.95 -9.63
C LYS A 666 27.26 -13.37 -9.63
N LEU A 667 28.26 -14.14 -10.05
CA LEU A 667 29.64 -13.66 -10.16
C LEU A 667 29.74 -12.50 -11.16
N LYS A 668 29.13 -12.64 -12.34
CA LYS A 668 29.03 -11.57 -13.34
C LYS A 668 28.40 -10.30 -12.77
N ALA A 669 27.30 -10.42 -12.01
CA ALA A 669 26.64 -9.28 -11.37
C ALA A 669 27.49 -8.64 -10.25
N ILE A 670 28.19 -9.45 -9.46
CA ILE A 670 29.11 -8.96 -8.40
C ILE A 670 30.25 -8.14 -9.02
N HIS A 671 30.79 -8.60 -10.15
CA HIS A 671 31.90 -7.93 -10.83
C HIS A 671 31.46 -6.78 -11.76
N SER A 672 30.18 -6.66 -12.08
CA SER A 672 29.66 -5.53 -12.87
C SER A 672 29.34 -4.27 -12.04
N LEU A 673 29.40 -4.36 -10.71
CA LEU A 673 29.15 -3.23 -9.80
C LEU A 673 30.47 -2.71 -9.22
N GLY A 674 30.62 -1.39 -9.14
CA GLY A 674 31.77 -0.75 -8.51
C GLY A 674 31.72 -0.80 -6.98
N ALA A 675 32.85 -1.02 -6.33
CA ALA A 675 33.00 -0.86 -4.89
C ALA A 675 33.45 0.57 -4.55
N GLY A 676 32.51 1.52 -4.62
CA GLY A 676 32.80 2.94 -4.41
C GLY A 676 33.40 3.24 -3.02
N VAL A 677 34.24 4.27 -2.97
CA VAL A 677 35.00 4.72 -1.81
C VAL A 677 35.01 6.24 -1.72
N ILE A 678 34.86 6.73 -0.49
CA ILE A 678 35.14 8.11 -0.09
C ILE A 678 35.82 8.04 1.28
N GLU A 679 36.59 9.07 1.62
CA GLU A 679 37.18 9.23 2.94
C GLU A 679 36.68 10.52 3.57
N LYS A 680 36.60 10.55 4.90
CA LYS A 680 36.19 11.73 5.66
C LYS A 680 37.33 12.22 6.56
N VAL A 681 37.44 13.53 6.68
CA VAL A 681 38.36 14.21 7.60
C VAL A 681 37.51 15.05 8.56
N HIS A 682 37.80 14.95 9.86
CA HIS A 682 37.03 15.57 10.94
C HIS A 682 37.94 16.23 11.95
#